data_AF-A0A9E3LLS1-F1
#
_entry.id   AF-A0A9E3LLS1-F1
#
_cell.length_a   1.000
_cell.length_b   1.000
_cell.length_c   1.000
_cell.angle_alpha   90.00
_cell.angle_beta   90.00
_cell.angle_gamma   90.00
#
_symmetry.space_group_name_H-M   'P 1'
#
loop_
_entity.id
_entity.type
_entity.pdbx_description
1 polymer ?
#
loop_
_entity_poly.entity_id
_entity_poly.type
_entity_poly.pdbx_seq_one_letter_code
_entity_poly.pdbx_strand_id
1 'polypeptide(L)'
;MPDRPTILLLDGHSLAFRAFYALPDTLRTQTGQLTNAVYGFTSMLIKMLAERRPDAVLVAFDKGRDISRTEAYPEYKATRTTPPDEFRPQVDLIKQVLEVLTIPIAEVAGVEADDVLATIATRAIEEGFHAYIVTGDRDSMQLADEHLTILYTLRGISEMAEMTPEAIEAKYGVPPRCYVDYAALRGDNSDNLPGVPGVGEKTAAKLISEYGDIDGVYEHIDEISGKKVPAMLAEHEDQVRINRKVMRLRCDIDVDADLADLRMGAIDMPALRQLFGALEFRVLLDRFVDEVLGEVEEEQATAFERSPQRLEQGELAAWLDGLTGPLAVHPEVADRVPHVAFPAVGLAAPDRDPVSVRFDEVGSDDLDALATALADPDLAKVVHDVKTLHHAVAARDWTVSEVALDTELAAYLLNPEQRSFDLERVAVQYLSRTLQTGDSEDAGDQLSLGLEEDPWEDRALRALATLELAEHLGPQLEERGQDELMRTIEGPLAPVLARMEENGIALDLHVLDEIRERLVARVADLEDEIYDCAGREFNIGSGPQLQQILFEELELPKTRRIKTGYTTDALALQGLAGSHPIIEPILEWREMTKLLSTYVDALPPLLDPETGRIHTTLSQTVAATGRLSSTNPNLQNVPVRREEGREIRRAFVPGEGFDRFLVADYSQIELRIMAHMCQDEGLLGAFRSGEDVHATTAAKVFDLPLDQVDGALRDRAKVINYGLAYGLTPFGVGQKLGIPPDEAVEIVDAYM
;
A
#
# COMPACT_ATOMS: atom_id res chain seq x y z
N MET A 1 1.80 -8.06 -26.95
CA MET A 1 1.13 -9.34 -27.28
C MET A 1 -0.28 -9.23 -26.75
N PRO A 2 -1.33 -9.80 -27.38
CA PRO A 2 -2.63 -9.84 -26.72
C PRO A 2 -2.44 -10.54 -25.36
N ASP A 3 -2.96 -9.97 -24.28
CA ASP A 3 -2.82 -10.52 -22.94
C ASP A 3 -3.40 -11.94 -22.93
N ARG A 4 -2.54 -12.92 -22.64
CA ARG A 4 -2.97 -14.31 -22.45
C ARG A 4 -3.72 -14.41 -21.13
N PRO A 5 -4.78 -15.24 -21.04
CA PRO A 5 -5.45 -15.47 -19.78
C PRO A 5 -4.47 -16.06 -18.76
N THR A 6 -4.63 -15.71 -17.50
CA THR A 6 -3.69 -16.09 -16.44
C THR A 6 -4.34 -17.04 -15.44
N ILE A 7 -3.57 -18.04 -15.00
CA ILE A 7 -4.00 -18.96 -13.94
C ILE A 7 -3.07 -18.88 -12.74
N LEU A 8 -3.64 -18.79 -11.55
CA LEU A 8 -2.94 -18.74 -10.28
C LEU A 8 -3.11 -20.08 -9.53
N LEU A 9 -2.00 -20.78 -9.31
CA LEU A 9 -1.94 -22.11 -8.73
C LEU A 9 -1.19 -22.04 -7.39
N LEU A 10 -1.88 -22.28 -6.28
CA LEU A 10 -1.32 -22.12 -4.94
C LEU A 10 -1.05 -23.47 -4.26
N ASP A 11 0.13 -23.60 -3.66
CA ASP A 11 0.46 -24.70 -2.76
C ASP A 11 -0.07 -24.43 -1.35
N GLY A 12 -1.23 -25.02 -1.04
CA GLY A 12 -1.95 -24.80 0.20
C GLY A 12 -1.14 -25.18 1.45
N HIS A 13 -0.43 -26.31 1.43
CA HIS A 13 0.32 -26.78 2.59
C HIS A 13 1.60 -25.97 2.81
N SER A 14 2.36 -25.69 1.76
CA SER A 14 3.59 -24.91 1.86
C SER A 14 3.31 -23.48 2.32
N LEU A 15 2.28 -22.83 1.78
CA LEU A 15 1.90 -21.47 2.16
C LEU A 15 1.31 -21.39 3.57
N ALA A 16 0.46 -22.35 3.97
CA ALA A 16 -0.05 -22.41 5.33
C ALA A 16 1.09 -22.60 6.35
N PHE A 17 2.05 -23.49 6.06
CA PHE A 17 3.19 -23.73 6.94
C PHE A 17 4.10 -22.50 7.05
N ARG A 18 4.36 -21.81 5.92
CA ARG A 18 5.07 -20.53 5.91
C ARG A 18 4.37 -19.48 6.77
N ALA A 19 3.06 -19.32 6.62
CA ALA A 19 2.27 -18.38 7.41
C ALA A 19 2.36 -18.69 8.92
N PHE A 20 2.26 -19.97 9.30
CA PHE A 20 2.31 -20.41 10.69
C PHE A 20 3.62 -20.02 11.41
N TYR A 21 4.78 -20.16 10.76
CA TYR A 21 6.06 -19.80 11.38
C TYR A 21 6.47 -18.34 11.18
N ALA A 22 5.87 -17.65 10.20
CA ALA A 22 6.15 -16.25 9.95
C ALA A 22 5.42 -15.30 10.91
N LEU A 23 4.26 -15.71 11.42
CA LEU A 23 3.40 -14.89 12.26
C LEU A 23 3.38 -15.41 13.71
N PRO A 24 3.26 -14.50 14.70
CA PRO A 24 3.30 -14.88 16.10
C PRO A 24 2.08 -15.73 16.49
N ASP A 25 2.29 -16.64 17.44
CA ASP A 25 1.27 -17.51 18.05
C ASP A 25 0.30 -16.76 18.98
N THR A 26 0.50 -15.46 19.15
CA THR A 26 -0.39 -14.53 19.86
C THR A 26 -1.65 -14.20 19.06
N LEU A 27 -1.68 -14.49 17.75
CA LEU A 27 -2.87 -14.31 16.90
C LEU A 27 -3.90 -15.41 17.20
N ARG A 28 -4.75 -15.13 18.18
CA ARG A 28 -5.83 -16.00 18.65
C ARG A 28 -7.13 -15.20 18.74
N THR A 29 -8.25 -15.85 18.46
CA THR A 29 -9.58 -15.24 18.71
C THR A 29 -9.84 -15.11 20.20
N GLN A 30 -10.87 -14.35 20.58
CA GLN A 30 -11.37 -14.25 21.96
C GLN A 30 -11.77 -15.59 22.56
N THR A 31 -12.11 -16.58 21.72
CA THR A 31 -12.42 -17.96 22.15
C THR A 31 -11.16 -18.82 22.37
N GLY A 32 -9.96 -18.28 22.11
CA GLY A 32 -8.67 -18.96 22.28
C GLY A 32 -8.18 -19.76 21.06
N GLN A 33 -8.95 -19.76 19.96
CA GLN A 33 -8.60 -20.45 18.72
C GLN A 33 -7.41 -19.76 18.04
N LEU A 34 -6.34 -20.53 17.77
CA LEU A 34 -5.17 -20.04 17.03
C LEU A 34 -5.50 -19.86 15.54
N THR A 35 -5.15 -18.69 14.99
CA THR A 35 -5.52 -18.29 13.61
C THR A 35 -4.35 -17.70 12.82
N ASN A 36 -3.12 -17.75 13.34
CA ASN A 36 -1.93 -17.17 12.70
C ASN A 36 -1.68 -17.70 11.27
N ALA A 37 -1.79 -19.01 11.04
CA ALA A 37 -1.62 -19.60 9.71
C ALA A 37 -2.75 -19.20 8.76
N VAL A 38 -4.00 -19.19 9.25
CA VAL A 38 -5.18 -18.81 8.46
C VAL A 38 -5.09 -17.34 8.03
N TYR A 39 -4.69 -16.45 8.95
CA TYR A 39 -4.52 -15.02 8.68
C TYR A 39 -3.44 -14.78 7.63
N GLY A 40 -2.26 -15.40 7.81
CA GLY A 40 -1.15 -15.24 6.88
C GLY A 40 -1.47 -15.81 5.50
N PHE A 41 -2.09 -16.98 5.42
CA PHE A 41 -2.53 -17.57 4.16
C PHE A 41 -3.55 -16.69 3.43
N THR A 42 -4.60 -16.27 4.13
CA THR A 42 -5.66 -15.41 3.56
C THR A 42 -5.09 -14.08 3.08
N SER A 43 -4.19 -13.47 3.86
CA SER A 43 -3.51 -12.22 3.47
C SER A 43 -2.65 -12.38 2.21
N MET A 44 -1.93 -13.50 2.07
CA MET A 44 -1.17 -13.81 0.85
C MET A 44 -2.09 -14.04 -0.35
N LEU A 45 -3.20 -14.75 -0.15
CA LEU A 45 -4.19 -15.01 -1.19
C LEU A 45 -4.81 -13.70 -1.71
N ILE A 46 -5.30 -12.83 -0.81
CA ILE A 46 -5.87 -11.51 -1.15
C ILE A 46 -4.87 -10.71 -1.99
N LYS A 47 -3.60 -10.68 -1.56
CA LYS A 47 -2.54 -9.95 -2.26
C LYS A 47 -2.36 -10.47 -3.70
N MET A 48 -2.31 -11.78 -3.88
CA MET A 48 -2.10 -12.38 -5.20
C MET A 48 -3.29 -12.18 -6.12
N LEU A 49 -4.52 -12.27 -5.59
CA LEU A 49 -5.73 -11.97 -6.36
C LEU A 49 -5.76 -10.50 -6.79
N ALA A 50 -5.43 -9.57 -5.89
CA ALA A 50 -5.40 -8.13 -6.18
C ALA A 50 -4.30 -7.73 -7.17
N GLU A 51 -3.07 -8.27 -7.03
CA GLU A 51 -1.93 -7.90 -7.88
C GLU A 51 -1.96 -8.55 -9.27
N ARG A 52 -2.53 -9.76 -9.40
CA ARG A 52 -2.51 -10.53 -10.65
C ARG A 52 -3.84 -10.60 -11.38
N ARG A 53 -4.96 -10.38 -10.69
CA ARG A 53 -6.32 -10.47 -11.23
C ARG A 53 -6.49 -11.69 -12.17
N PRO A 54 -6.23 -12.91 -11.67
CA PRO A 54 -6.16 -14.07 -12.53
C PRO A 54 -7.54 -14.48 -13.06
N ASP A 55 -7.59 -14.94 -14.31
CA ASP A 55 -8.81 -15.49 -14.93
C ASP A 55 -9.20 -16.83 -14.31
N ALA A 56 -8.22 -17.56 -13.75
CA ALA A 56 -8.41 -18.83 -13.10
C ALA A 56 -7.58 -18.96 -11.81
N VAL A 57 -8.11 -19.65 -10.80
CA VAL A 57 -7.44 -19.88 -9.52
C VAL A 57 -7.72 -21.28 -8.99
N LEU A 58 -6.70 -21.91 -8.40
CA LEU A 58 -6.81 -23.19 -7.72
C LEU A 58 -5.82 -23.29 -6.56
N VAL A 59 -6.26 -23.89 -5.45
CA VAL A 59 -5.37 -24.29 -4.35
C VAL A 59 -5.27 -25.81 -4.27
N ALA A 60 -4.05 -26.35 -4.26
CA ALA A 60 -3.80 -27.77 -4.07
C ALA A 60 -3.35 -28.08 -2.63
N PHE A 61 -3.80 -29.21 -2.08
CA PHE A 61 -3.37 -29.70 -0.76
C PHE A 61 -2.90 -31.16 -0.85
N ASP A 62 -1.83 -31.48 -0.10
CA ASP A 62 -1.38 -32.85 0.14
C ASP A 62 -2.47 -33.71 0.77
N LYS A 63 -2.62 -34.94 0.27
CA LYS A 63 -3.55 -35.94 0.82
C LYS A 63 -2.85 -37.26 1.10
N GLY A 64 -2.18 -37.30 2.24
CA GLY A 64 -1.38 -38.45 2.69
C GLY A 64 0.08 -38.33 2.26
N ARG A 65 0.83 -39.44 2.34
CA ARG A 65 2.22 -39.50 1.85
C ARG A 65 2.24 -39.93 0.40
N ASP A 66 3.19 -39.42 -0.37
CA ASP A 66 3.37 -39.83 -1.76
C ASP A 66 3.75 -41.31 -1.84
N ILE A 67 2.92 -42.11 -2.51
CA ILE A 67 3.12 -43.56 -2.62
C ILE A 67 4.33 -43.86 -3.52
N SER A 68 4.44 -43.16 -4.66
CA SER A 68 5.48 -43.40 -5.65
C SER A 68 6.87 -43.04 -5.15
N ARG A 69 7.03 -41.88 -4.49
CA ARG A 69 8.29 -41.43 -3.91
C ARG A 69 8.70 -42.29 -2.71
N THR A 70 7.75 -42.67 -1.85
CA THR A 70 8.04 -43.56 -0.71
C THR A 70 8.41 -44.98 -1.17
N GLU A 71 7.80 -45.50 -2.24
CA GLU A 71 8.21 -46.77 -2.84
C GLU A 71 9.59 -46.69 -3.50
N ALA A 72 9.92 -45.56 -4.13
CA ALA A 72 11.23 -45.34 -4.75
C ALA A 72 12.36 -45.14 -3.73
N TYR A 73 12.07 -44.45 -2.61
CA TYR A 73 13.01 -44.22 -1.51
C TYR A 73 12.27 -44.20 -0.16
N PRO A 74 12.30 -45.32 0.61
CA PRO A 74 11.56 -45.45 1.86
C PRO A 74 11.89 -44.42 2.95
N GLU A 75 13.07 -43.80 2.89
CA GLU A 75 13.52 -42.79 3.83
C GLU A 75 13.13 -41.36 3.44
N TYR A 76 12.43 -41.17 2.30
CA TYR A 76 11.93 -39.87 1.82
C TYR A 76 11.02 -39.21 2.87
N LYS A 77 11.35 -37.98 3.26
CA LYS A 77 10.68 -37.19 4.31
C LYS A 77 10.52 -37.94 5.66
N ALA A 78 11.25 -39.03 5.89
CA ALA A 78 11.12 -39.86 7.10
C ALA A 78 11.59 -39.14 8.38
N THR A 79 12.50 -38.18 8.25
CA THR A 79 13.02 -37.36 9.35
C THR A 79 12.20 -36.09 9.58
N ARG A 80 11.15 -35.84 8.77
CA ARG A 80 10.29 -34.65 8.92
C ARG A 80 9.51 -34.76 10.22
N THR A 81 9.71 -33.79 11.10
CA THR A 81 8.96 -33.70 12.35
C THR A 81 7.47 -33.56 12.06
N THR A 82 6.65 -34.28 12.82
CA THR A 82 5.20 -34.12 12.78
C THR A 82 4.85 -32.63 12.98
N PRO A 83 3.97 -32.04 12.15
CA PRO A 83 3.53 -30.67 12.35
C PRO A 83 3.01 -30.48 13.78
N PRO A 84 3.15 -29.28 14.37
CA PRO A 84 2.57 -28.98 15.68
C PRO A 84 1.07 -29.29 15.72
N ASP A 85 0.56 -29.81 16.84
CA ASP A 85 -0.86 -30.16 16.99
C ASP A 85 -1.79 -28.95 16.72
N GLU A 86 -1.30 -27.73 16.97
CA GLU A 86 -2.02 -26.48 16.72
C GLU A 86 -2.09 -26.06 15.23
N PHE A 87 -1.30 -26.68 14.35
CA PHE A 87 -1.27 -26.36 12.92
C PHE A 87 -2.42 -27.02 12.17
N ARG A 88 -2.70 -28.29 12.46
CA ARG A 88 -3.65 -29.11 11.69
C ARG A 88 -5.08 -28.53 11.64
N PRO A 89 -5.68 -28.02 12.75
CA PRO A 89 -6.99 -27.38 12.69
C PRO A 89 -7.04 -26.13 11.81
N GLN A 90 -5.91 -25.43 11.66
CA GLN A 90 -5.84 -24.22 10.84
C GLN A 90 -5.88 -24.54 9.35
N VAL A 91 -5.39 -25.70 8.91
CA VAL A 91 -5.53 -26.13 7.51
C VAL A 91 -7.01 -26.33 7.15
N ASP A 92 -7.81 -26.90 8.06
CA ASP A 92 -9.25 -27.06 7.86
C ASP A 92 -9.97 -25.70 7.81
N LEU A 93 -9.56 -24.72 8.63
CA LEU A 93 -10.07 -23.35 8.58
C LEU A 93 -9.70 -22.65 7.26
N ILE A 94 -8.49 -22.86 6.74
CA ILE A 94 -8.09 -22.33 5.42
C ILE A 94 -9.01 -22.87 4.33
N LYS A 95 -9.34 -24.17 4.36
CA LYS A 95 -10.29 -24.74 3.39
C LYS A 95 -11.68 -24.13 3.49
N GLN A 96 -12.17 -23.86 4.70
CA GLN A 96 -13.44 -23.15 4.89
C GLN A 96 -13.40 -21.74 4.31
N VAL A 97 -12.28 -21.02 4.47
CA VAL A 97 -12.09 -19.71 3.83
C VAL A 97 -12.16 -19.84 2.31
N LEU A 98 -11.45 -20.80 1.72
CA LEU A 98 -11.46 -21.05 0.28
C LEU A 98 -12.85 -21.44 -0.25
N GLU A 99 -13.59 -22.25 0.49
CA GLU A 99 -14.96 -22.64 0.16
C GLU A 99 -15.91 -21.43 0.12
N VAL A 100 -15.85 -20.55 1.11
CA VAL A 100 -16.69 -19.35 1.17
C VAL A 100 -16.30 -18.32 0.10
N LEU A 101 -15.00 -18.24 -0.22
CA LEU A 101 -14.50 -17.47 -1.36
C LEU A 101 -14.78 -18.14 -2.71
N THR A 102 -15.38 -19.33 -2.72
CA THR A 102 -15.67 -20.12 -3.92
C THR A 102 -14.43 -20.36 -4.80
N ILE A 103 -13.29 -20.61 -4.15
CA ILE A 103 -12.02 -20.95 -4.80
C ILE A 103 -11.89 -22.48 -4.89
N PRO A 104 -11.71 -23.04 -6.09
CA PRO A 104 -11.55 -24.48 -6.29
C PRO A 104 -10.35 -25.09 -5.55
N ILE A 105 -10.57 -26.26 -4.93
CA ILE A 105 -9.56 -27.01 -4.17
C ILE A 105 -9.31 -28.36 -4.87
N ALA A 106 -8.04 -28.71 -5.10
CA ALA A 106 -7.65 -30.03 -5.61
C ALA A 106 -6.87 -30.84 -4.58
N GLU A 107 -7.23 -32.11 -4.43
CA GLU A 107 -6.53 -33.07 -3.58
C GLU A 107 -6.55 -34.48 -4.19
N VAL A 108 -5.37 -35.07 -4.41
CA VAL A 108 -5.24 -36.44 -4.94
C VAL A 108 -4.60 -37.33 -3.89
N ALA A 109 -5.29 -38.41 -3.51
CA ALA A 109 -4.82 -39.31 -2.46
C ALA A 109 -3.51 -40.01 -2.86
N GLY A 110 -2.50 -39.93 -1.99
CA GLY A 110 -1.19 -40.55 -2.24
C GLY A 110 -0.30 -39.79 -3.23
N VAL A 111 -0.62 -38.52 -3.49
CA VAL A 111 0.10 -37.61 -4.38
C VAL A 111 0.30 -36.26 -3.66
N GLU A 112 1.48 -35.67 -3.81
CA GLU A 112 1.81 -34.34 -3.26
C GLU A 112 1.19 -33.21 -4.09
N ALA A 113 0.89 -32.09 -3.44
CA ALA A 113 0.31 -30.91 -4.07
C ALA A 113 1.15 -30.41 -5.25
N ASP A 114 2.48 -30.53 -5.18
CA ASP A 114 3.40 -30.10 -6.24
C ASP A 114 3.14 -30.81 -7.58
N ASP A 115 2.81 -32.11 -7.56
CA ASP A 115 2.49 -32.87 -8.78
C ASP A 115 1.12 -32.47 -9.35
N VAL A 116 0.17 -32.15 -8.47
CA VAL A 116 -1.15 -31.63 -8.87
C VAL A 116 -0.99 -30.27 -9.57
N LEU A 117 -0.21 -29.36 -8.97
CA LEU A 117 0.07 -28.06 -9.54
C LEU A 117 0.84 -28.17 -10.85
N ALA A 118 1.84 -29.06 -10.94
CA ALA A 118 2.60 -29.31 -12.17
C ALA A 118 1.72 -29.78 -13.32
N THR A 119 0.80 -30.70 -13.02
CA THR A 119 -0.14 -31.25 -14.02
C THR A 119 -1.13 -30.20 -14.51
N ILE A 120 -1.72 -29.43 -13.59
CA ILE A 120 -2.69 -28.38 -13.95
C ILE A 120 -2.02 -27.24 -14.71
N ALA A 121 -0.81 -26.84 -14.30
CA ALA A 121 -0.03 -25.83 -15.01
C ALA A 121 0.27 -26.26 -16.45
N THR A 122 0.67 -27.53 -16.65
CA THR A 122 0.94 -28.09 -17.98
C THR A 122 -0.31 -28.06 -18.86
N ARG A 123 -1.45 -28.53 -18.35
CA ARG A 123 -2.74 -28.49 -19.07
C ARG A 123 -3.15 -27.05 -19.41
N ALA A 124 -3.00 -26.11 -18.47
CA ALA A 124 -3.37 -24.71 -18.68
C ALA A 124 -2.54 -24.04 -19.78
N ILE A 125 -1.24 -24.32 -19.82
CA ILE A 125 -0.33 -23.80 -20.85
C ILE A 125 -0.71 -24.34 -22.24
N GLU A 126 -1.10 -25.62 -22.33
CA GLU A 126 -1.60 -26.22 -23.58
C GLU A 126 -2.90 -25.54 -24.08
N GLU A 127 -3.73 -25.04 -23.16
CA GLU A 127 -4.95 -24.28 -23.46
C GLU A 127 -4.71 -22.77 -23.66
N GLY A 128 -3.45 -22.32 -23.58
CA GLY A 128 -3.05 -20.94 -23.90
C GLY A 128 -2.98 -19.99 -22.71
N PHE A 129 -3.06 -20.49 -21.48
CA PHE A 129 -2.86 -19.69 -20.28
C PHE A 129 -1.38 -19.39 -20.02
N HIS A 130 -1.12 -18.30 -19.30
CA HIS A 130 0.12 -18.11 -18.55
C HIS A 130 -0.09 -18.56 -17.10
N ALA A 131 0.74 -19.49 -16.62
CA ALA A 131 0.59 -20.08 -15.30
C ALA A 131 1.53 -19.46 -14.25
N TYR A 132 0.98 -19.15 -13.08
CA TYR A 132 1.72 -18.74 -11.90
C TYR A 132 1.60 -19.81 -10.81
N ILE A 133 2.71 -20.43 -10.42
CA ILE A 133 2.74 -21.35 -9.27
C ILE A 133 3.27 -20.59 -8.04
N VAL A 134 2.48 -20.51 -6.98
CA VAL A 134 2.83 -19.87 -5.72
C VAL A 134 3.21 -20.93 -4.69
N THR A 135 4.49 -21.00 -4.34
CA THR A 135 4.99 -21.98 -3.37
C THR A 135 6.20 -21.47 -2.58
N GLY A 136 6.44 -22.09 -1.41
CA GLY A 136 7.69 -21.97 -0.67
C GLY A 136 8.72 -23.07 -1.00
N ASP A 137 8.34 -24.05 -1.82
CA ASP A 137 9.19 -25.15 -2.24
C ASP A 137 10.05 -24.76 -3.46
N ARG A 138 11.22 -25.38 -3.59
CA ARG A 138 12.13 -25.18 -4.71
C ARG A 138 11.95 -26.21 -5.81
N ASP A 139 11.21 -27.28 -5.59
CA ASP A 139 11.05 -28.33 -6.59
C ASP A 139 10.34 -27.84 -7.85
N SER A 140 9.40 -26.91 -7.72
CA SER A 140 8.69 -26.30 -8.85
C SER A 140 9.59 -25.45 -9.76
N MET A 141 10.83 -25.12 -9.36
CA MET A 141 11.78 -24.39 -10.21
C MET A 141 12.10 -25.15 -11.51
N GLN A 142 11.88 -26.48 -11.53
CA GLN A 142 12.06 -27.29 -12.74
C GLN A 142 11.03 -27.01 -13.84
N LEU A 143 9.90 -26.38 -13.50
CA LEU A 143 8.77 -26.17 -14.40
C LEU A 143 8.79 -24.79 -15.10
N ALA A 144 9.61 -23.85 -14.63
CA ALA A 144 9.60 -22.48 -15.12
C ALA A 144 10.04 -22.41 -16.60
N ASP A 145 9.26 -21.70 -17.41
CA ASP A 145 9.53 -21.45 -18.82
C ASP A 145 8.96 -20.09 -19.26
N GLU A 146 8.77 -19.88 -20.57
CA GLU A 146 8.20 -18.63 -21.10
C GLU A 146 6.70 -18.43 -20.77
N HIS A 147 6.00 -19.48 -20.33
CA HIS A 147 4.56 -19.49 -20.06
C HIS A 147 4.21 -19.92 -18.62
N LEU A 148 5.22 -20.28 -17.83
CA LEU A 148 5.11 -20.66 -16.42
C LEU A 148 6.11 -19.88 -15.57
N THR A 149 5.60 -19.10 -14.61
CA THR A 149 6.42 -18.35 -13.64
C THR A 149 6.20 -18.87 -12.22
N ILE A 150 7.29 -19.09 -11.48
CA ILE A 150 7.19 -19.48 -10.06
C ILE A 150 7.25 -18.23 -9.17
N LEU A 151 6.25 -18.06 -8.31
CA LEU A 151 6.20 -17.02 -7.28
C LEU A 151 6.70 -17.62 -5.96
N TYR A 152 7.98 -17.39 -5.66
CA TYR A 152 8.69 -18.02 -4.54
C TYR A 152 8.68 -17.15 -3.29
N THR A 153 8.19 -17.69 -2.17
CA THR A 153 8.19 -16.98 -0.88
C THR A 153 9.60 -16.86 -0.28
N LEU A 154 10.15 -15.64 -0.19
CA LEU A 154 11.51 -15.38 0.32
C LEU A 154 11.56 -15.34 1.84
N ARG A 155 10.86 -14.36 2.44
CA ARG A 155 10.80 -14.13 3.89
C ARG A 155 9.41 -13.65 4.29
N GLY A 156 8.83 -14.31 5.28
CA GLY A 156 7.52 -13.97 5.82
C GLY A 156 6.39 -14.17 4.81
N ILE A 157 5.35 -13.33 4.93
CA ILE A 157 4.13 -13.36 4.11
C ILE A 157 4.10 -12.26 3.01
N SER A 158 5.09 -11.36 2.98
CA SER A 158 5.02 -10.13 2.17
C SER A 158 5.99 -10.09 0.98
N GLU A 159 7.14 -10.76 1.06
CA GLU A 159 8.18 -10.70 0.02
C GLU A 159 8.19 -11.98 -0.83
N MET A 160 7.78 -11.86 -2.09
CA MET A 160 7.83 -12.92 -3.09
C MET A 160 8.81 -12.55 -4.21
N ALA A 161 9.55 -13.55 -4.68
CA ALA A 161 10.43 -13.43 -5.83
C ALA A 161 9.79 -14.11 -7.05
N GLU A 162 9.75 -13.40 -8.17
CA GLU A 162 9.39 -13.96 -9.47
C GLU A 162 10.60 -14.73 -10.02
N MET A 163 10.44 -16.05 -10.16
CA MET A 163 11.46 -16.96 -10.67
C MET A 163 11.11 -17.32 -12.11
N THR A 164 11.52 -16.45 -13.03
CA THR A 164 11.56 -16.74 -14.48
C THR A 164 12.76 -17.64 -14.80
N PRO A 165 12.85 -18.21 -16.02
CA PRO A 165 14.02 -18.99 -16.43
C PRO A 165 15.35 -18.26 -16.20
N GLU A 166 15.40 -16.96 -16.50
CA GLU A 166 16.58 -16.12 -16.32
C GLU A 166 16.91 -15.90 -14.84
N ALA A 167 15.88 -15.69 -14.01
CA ALA A 167 16.06 -15.51 -12.56
C ALA A 167 16.58 -16.80 -11.89
N ILE A 168 16.09 -17.96 -12.34
CA ILE A 168 16.55 -19.28 -11.88
C ILE A 168 18.00 -19.51 -12.31
N GLU A 169 18.34 -19.26 -13.57
CA GLU A 169 19.71 -19.41 -14.06
C GLU A 169 20.68 -18.46 -13.35
N ALA A 170 20.30 -17.20 -13.12
CA ALA A 170 21.12 -16.25 -12.39
C ALA A 170 21.35 -16.65 -10.92
N LYS A 171 20.36 -17.30 -10.28
CA LYS A 171 20.43 -17.68 -8.87
C LYS A 171 21.15 -19.01 -8.64
N TYR A 172 20.85 -20.02 -9.45
CA TYR A 172 21.31 -21.39 -9.27
C TYR A 172 22.45 -21.77 -10.22
N GLY A 173 22.72 -20.97 -11.25
CA GLY A 173 23.74 -21.24 -12.25
C GLY A 173 23.35 -22.32 -13.26
N VAL A 174 22.10 -22.77 -13.25
CA VAL A 174 21.54 -23.75 -14.20
C VAL A 174 20.14 -23.33 -14.63
N PRO A 175 19.73 -23.58 -15.88
CA PRO A 175 18.38 -23.29 -16.35
C PRO A 175 17.36 -24.28 -15.74
N PRO A 176 16.05 -23.94 -15.72
CA PRO A 176 14.97 -24.77 -15.15
C PRO A 176 15.01 -26.24 -15.56
N ARG A 177 15.19 -26.53 -16.84
CA ARG A 177 15.29 -27.90 -17.40
C ARG A 177 16.38 -28.78 -16.77
N CYS A 178 17.42 -28.16 -16.22
CA CYS A 178 18.57 -28.81 -15.59
C CYS A 178 18.49 -28.78 -14.05
N TYR A 179 17.45 -28.17 -13.48
CA TYR A 179 17.33 -27.94 -12.05
C TYR A 179 17.27 -29.24 -11.23
N VAL A 180 16.52 -30.24 -11.71
CA VAL A 180 16.42 -31.57 -11.06
C VAL A 180 17.78 -32.24 -10.99
N ASP A 181 18.56 -32.15 -12.06
CA ASP A 181 19.87 -32.79 -12.17
C ASP A 181 20.88 -32.12 -11.23
N TYR A 182 20.82 -30.79 -11.13
CA TYR A 182 21.54 -30.00 -10.15
C TYR A 182 21.15 -30.37 -8.70
N ALA A 183 19.85 -30.46 -8.41
CA ALA A 183 19.33 -30.74 -7.08
C ALA A 183 19.70 -32.17 -6.64
N ALA A 184 19.62 -33.15 -7.53
CA ALA A 184 19.93 -34.54 -7.25
C ALA A 184 21.41 -34.78 -6.88
N LEU A 185 22.34 -34.01 -7.47
CA LEU A 185 23.77 -34.04 -7.11
C LEU A 185 24.04 -33.40 -5.74
N ARG A 186 23.40 -32.26 -5.47
CA ARG A 186 23.55 -31.51 -4.21
C ARG A 186 22.85 -32.21 -3.03
N GLY A 187 21.76 -32.92 -3.31
CA GLY A 187 20.83 -33.44 -2.32
C GLY A 187 19.86 -32.39 -1.78
N ASP A 188 18.91 -32.87 -0.99
CA ASP A 188 18.00 -32.04 -0.21
C ASP A 188 17.78 -32.59 1.21
N ASN A 189 18.20 -31.82 2.21
CA ASN A 189 18.09 -32.20 3.61
C ASN A 189 16.63 -32.16 4.12
N SER A 190 15.75 -31.30 3.58
CA SER A 190 14.35 -31.25 4.06
C SER A 190 13.58 -32.51 3.68
N ASP A 191 13.95 -33.13 2.55
CA ASP A 191 13.34 -34.37 2.06
C ASP A 191 14.10 -35.63 2.45
N ASN A 192 15.18 -35.45 3.23
CA ASN A 192 16.09 -36.52 3.63
C ASN A 192 16.75 -37.22 2.43
N LEU A 193 17.06 -36.47 1.36
CA LEU A 193 17.74 -36.95 0.17
C LEU A 193 19.23 -36.58 0.21
N PRO A 194 20.13 -37.52 0.55
CA PRO A 194 21.56 -37.21 0.66
C PRO A 194 22.16 -36.88 -0.72
N GLY A 195 22.96 -35.82 -0.77
CA GLY A 195 23.76 -35.45 -1.95
C GLY A 195 25.11 -36.15 -1.98
N VAL A 196 25.87 -35.90 -3.04
CA VAL A 196 27.21 -36.47 -3.21
C VAL A 196 28.20 -35.74 -2.29
N PRO A 197 28.95 -36.44 -1.40
CA PRO A 197 29.92 -35.81 -0.51
C PRO A 197 30.97 -34.99 -1.27
N GLY A 198 31.06 -33.71 -0.94
CA GLY A 198 31.99 -32.77 -1.59
C GLY A 198 31.45 -32.10 -2.86
N VAL A 199 30.20 -32.40 -3.25
CA VAL A 199 29.48 -31.70 -4.33
C VAL A 199 28.42 -30.80 -3.70
N GLY A 200 28.80 -29.54 -3.45
CA GLY A 200 27.86 -28.50 -3.01
C GLY A 200 27.24 -27.74 -4.20
N GLU A 201 26.42 -26.73 -3.91
CA GLU A 201 25.69 -25.91 -4.91
C GLU A 201 26.57 -25.47 -6.10
N LYS A 202 27.72 -24.84 -5.83
CA LYS A 202 28.61 -24.36 -6.89
C LYS A 202 29.21 -25.49 -7.74
N THR A 203 29.54 -26.61 -7.11
CA THR A 203 30.15 -27.75 -7.81
C THR A 203 29.11 -28.46 -8.68
N ALA A 204 27.90 -28.67 -8.16
CA ALA A 204 26.79 -29.25 -8.92
C ALA A 204 26.44 -28.38 -10.14
N ALA A 205 26.29 -27.07 -9.96
CA ALA A 205 25.99 -26.15 -11.05
C ALA A 205 27.07 -26.16 -12.13
N LYS A 206 28.35 -26.19 -11.74
CA LYS A 206 29.47 -26.30 -12.69
C LYS A 206 29.40 -27.59 -13.50
N LEU A 207 29.22 -28.74 -12.85
CA LEU A 207 29.18 -30.04 -13.51
C LEU A 207 28.04 -30.14 -14.52
N ILE A 208 26.84 -29.70 -14.13
CA ILE A 208 25.67 -29.71 -15.00
C ILE A 208 25.81 -28.70 -16.16
N SER A 209 26.41 -27.53 -15.92
CA SER A 209 26.67 -26.55 -16.99
C SER A 209 27.70 -27.04 -18.01
N GLU A 210 28.71 -27.80 -17.55
CA GLU A 210 29.80 -28.28 -18.40
C GLU A 210 29.43 -29.55 -19.19
N TYR A 211 28.66 -30.46 -18.58
CA TYR A 211 28.33 -31.77 -19.16
C TYR A 211 26.84 -31.96 -19.50
N GLY A 212 26.00 -30.93 -19.28
CA GLY A 212 24.60 -30.89 -19.67
C GLY A 212 23.61 -31.45 -18.63
N ASP A 213 23.72 -32.72 -18.29
CA ASP A 213 22.85 -33.41 -17.33
C ASP A 213 23.61 -34.47 -16.51
N ILE A 214 22.90 -35.20 -15.64
CA ILE A 214 23.51 -36.27 -14.84
C ILE A 214 24.16 -37.34 -15.72
N ASP A 215 23.53 -37.73 -16.82
CA ASP A 215 24.06 -38.79 -17.68
C ASP A 215 25.36 -38.33 -18.35
N GLY A 216 25.40 -37.08 -18.85
CA GLY A 216 26.61 -36.45 -19.36
C GLY A 216 27.73 -36.36 -18.33
N VAL A 217 27.42 -36.07 -17.06
CA VAL A 217 28.41 -36.04 -15.96
C VAL A 217 29.03 -37.43 -15.73
N TYR A 218 28.22 -38.49 -15.76
CA TYR A 218 28.72 -39.87 -15.56
C TYR A 218 29.44 -40.43 -16.79
N GLU A 219 29.04 -40.06 -18.00
CA GLU A 219 29.75 -40.41 -19.24
C GLU A 219 31.16 -39.80 -19.30
N HIS A 220 31.35 -38.61 -18.73
CA HIS A 220 32.63 -37.88 -18.72
C HIS A 220 33.31 -37.88 -17.35
N ILE A 221 32.99 -38.85 -16.47
CA ILE A 221 33.48 -38.88 -15.09
C ILE A 221 35.02 -38.86 -14.98
N ASP A 222 35.71 -39.45 -15.96
CA ASP A 222 37.17 -39.51 -16.05
C ASP A 222 37.81 -38.17 -16.48
N GLU A 223 37.03 -37.25 -17.04
CA GLU A 223 37.48 -35.92 -17.50
C GLU A 223 37.37 -34.85 -16.40
N ILE A 224 36.62 -35.14 -15.33
CA ILE A 224 36.37 -34.21 -14.24
C ILE A 224 37.65 -33.97 -13.43
N SER A 225 38.00 -32.69 -13.26
CA SER A 225 39.24 -32.28 -12.57
C SER A 225 39.26 -32.63 -11.08
N GLY A 226 40.34 -33.26 -10.62
CA GLY A 226 40.58 -33.62 -9.21
C GLY A 226 40.24 -35.08 -8.91
N LYS A 227 40.87 -35.69 -7.88
CA LYS A 227 40.69 -37.13 -7.60
C LYS A 227 39.52 -37.47 -6.68
N LYS A 228 39.04 -36.49 -5.91
CA LYS A 228 38.04 -36.73 -4.85
C LYS A 228 36.60 -36.70 -5.38
N VAL A 229 36.27 -35.73 -6.24
CA VAL A 229 34.90 -35.56 -6.76
C VAL A 229 34.49 -36.71 -7.69
N PRO A 230 35.30 -37.16 -8.66
CA PRO A 230 34.94 -38.30 -9.51
C PRO A 230 34.76 -39.60 -8.72
N ALA A 231 35.61 -39.83 -7.71
CA ALA A 231 35.50 -41.00 -6.84
C ALA A 231 34.18 -41.01 -6.03
N MET A 232 33.79 -39.85 -5.48
CA MET A 232 32.51 -39.73 -4.75
C MET A 232 31.31 -39.81 -5.70
N LEU A 233 31.38 -39.24 -6.91
CA LEU A 233 30.32 -39.37 -7.90
C LEU A 233 30.09 -40.85 -8.27
N ALA A 234 31.16 -41.60 -8.52
CA ALA A 234 31.09 -43.02 -8.84
C ALA A 234 30.56 -43.88 -7.67
N GLU A 235 30.95 -43.57 -6.44
CA GLU A 235 30.49 -44.29 -5.24
C GLU A 235 28.99 -44.04 -4.95
N HIS A 236 28.46 -42.89 -5.37
CA HIS A 236 27.09 -42.46 -5.06
C HIS A 236 26.16 -42.38 -6.29
N GLU A 237 26.50 -43.01 -7.41
CA GLU A 237 25.70 -42.97 -8.66
C GLU A 237 24.27 -43.44 -8.47
N ASP A 238 24.06 -44.59 -7.82
CA ASP A 238 22.73 -45.13 -7.58
C ASP A 238 21.86 -44.16 -6.76
N GLN A 239 22.46 -43.49 -5.77
CA GLN A 239 21.76 -42.49 -4.95
C GLN A 239 21.35 -41.27 -5.76
N VAL A 240 22.25 -40.75 -6.61
CA VAL A 240 21.96 -39.59 -7.48
C VAL A 240 20.84 -39.93 -8.46
N ARG A 241 20.83 -41.14 -9.04
CA ARG A 241 19.77 -41.60 -9.94
C ARG A 241 18.43 -41.75 -9.22
N ILE A 242 18.42 -42.22 -7.97
CA ILE A 242 17.22 -42.25 -7.12
C ILE A 242 16.74 -40.84 -6.83
N ASN A 243 17.63 -39.93 -6.41
CA ASN A 243 17.28 -38.52 -6.14
C ASN A 243 16.65 -37.87 -7.38
N ARG A 244 17.25 -38.04 -8.57
CA ARG A 244 16.71 -37.53 -9.85
C ARG A 244 15.28 -38.02 -10.11
N LYS A 245 14.99 -39.28 -9.78
CA LYS A 245 13.66 -39.87 -9.95
C LYS A 245 12.65 -39.35 -8.93
N VAL A 246 13.06 -39.18 -7.67
CA VAL A 246 12.19 -38.71 -6.58
C VAL A 246 11.86 -37.22 -6.72
N MET A 247 12.84 -36.38 -7.08
CA MET A 247 12.70 -34.93 -7.21
C MET A 247 11.96 -34.47 -8.49
N ARG A 248 11.80 -35.37 -9.48
CA ARG A 248 11.08 -35.03 -10.71
C ARG A 248 9.58 -34.95 -10.43
N LEU A 249 8.97 -33.83 -10.79
CA LEU A 249 7.52 -33.64 -10.67
C LEU A 249 6.79 -34.38 -11.80
N ARG A 250 5.66 -34.98 -11.46
CA ARG A 250 4.77 -35.63 -12.44
C ARG A 250 3.81 -34.59 -13.00
N CYS A 251 3.73 -34.50 -14.31
CA CYS A 251 2.91 -33.51 -15.02
C CYS A 251 1.68 -34.13 -15.72
N ASP A 252 1.47 -35.43 -15.55
CA ASP A 252 0.47 -36.23 -16.25
C ASP A 252 -0.38 -37.09 -15.31
N ILE A 253 -0.53 -36.68 -14.03
CA ILE A 253 -1.38 -37.40 -13.08
C ILE A 253 -2.87 -37.19 -13.39
N ASP A 254 -3.71 -38.12 -12.95
CA ASP A 254 -5.16 -38.00 -13.07
C ASP A 254 -5.67 -37.05 -11.98
N VAL A 255 -6.13 -35.87 -12.41
CA VAL A 255 -6.72 -34.84 -11.56
C VAL A 255 -8.10 -34.52 -12.11
N ASP A 256 -9.11 -34.70 -11.28
CA ASP A 256 -10.51 -34.38 -11.55
C ASP A 256 -10.73 -32.87 -11.40
N ALA A 257 -10.22 -32.11 -12.36
CA ALA A 257 -10.33 -30.65 -12.44
C ALA A 257 -10.36 -30.24 -13.91
N ASP A 258 -11.47 -29.63 -14.33
CA ASP A 258 -11.61 -28.99 -15.64
C ASP A 258 -11.17 -27.52 -15.53
N LEU A 259 -10.29 -27.07 -16.44
CA LEU A 259 -9.79 -25.71 -16.49
C LEU A 259 -10.90 -24.67 -16.63
N ALA A 260 -12.02 -25.04 -17.29
CA ALA A 260 -13.18 -24.16 -17.42
C ALA A 260 -13.84 -23.83 -16.08
N ASP A 261 -13.74 -24.73 -15.10
CA ASP A 261 -14.33 -24.60 -13.76
C ASP A 261 -13.37 -23.97 -12.75
N LEU A 262 -12.12 -23.69 -13.13
CA LEU A 262 -11.09 -23.14 -12.23
C LEU A 262 -11.21 -21.63 -12.06
N ARG A 263 -12.41 -21.10 -11.87
CA ARG A 263 -12.65 -19.66 -11.64
C ARG A 263 -13.14 -19.42 -10.22
N MET A 264 -12.86 -18.23 -9.69
CA MET A 264 -13.51 -17.79 -8.46
C MET A 264 -15.01 -17.59 -8.77
N GLY A 265 -15.87 -18.31 -8.04
CA GLY A 265 -17.31 -18.25 -8.22
C GLY A 265 -17.97 -17.00 -7.62
N ALA A 266 -19.30 -16.97 -7.63
CA ALA A 266 -20.07 -15.94 -6.94
C ALA A 266 -20.02 -16.18 -5.42
N ILE A 267 -19.61 -15.15 -4.68
CA ILE A 267 -19.37 -15.22 -3.23
C ILE A 267 -20.67 -14.95 -2.47
N ASP A 268 -20.97 -15.81 -1.48
CA ASP A 268 -22.02 -15.56 -0.50
C ASP A 268 -21.50 -14.57 0.57
N MET A 269 -21.77 -13.28 0.36
CA MET A 269 -21.32 -12.20 1.25
C MET A 269 -21.78 -12.39 2.72
N PRO A 270 -23.04 -12.78 3.01
CA PRO A 270 -23.44 -13.17 4.35
C PRO A 270 -22.57 -14.27 4.98
N ALA A 271 -22.30 -15.36 4.24
CA ALA A 271 -21.43 -16.45 4.74
C ALA A 271 -19.99 -15.98 4.95
N LEU A 272 -19.47 -15.12 4.07
CA LEU A 272 -18.15 -14.51 4.18
C LEU A 272 -18.04 -13.66 5.45
N ARG A 273 -18.99 -12.75 5.67
CA ARG A 273 -19.04 -11.90 6.87
C ARG A 273 -19.16 -12.74 8.14
N GLN A 274 -19.93 -13.83 8.11
CA GLN A 274 -20.07 -14.73 9.26
C GLN A 274 -18.74 -15.42 9.59
N LEU A 275 -18.07 -16.01 8.59
CA LEU A 275 -16.81 -16.73 8.80
C LEU A 275 -15.69 -15.78 9.23
N PHE A 276 -15.51 -14.66 8.53
CA PHE A 276 -14.48 -13.67 8.86
C PHE A 276 -14.78 -13.00 10.21
N GLY A 277 -16.05 -12.81 10.56
CA GLY A 277 -16.46 -12.35 11.89
C GLY A 277 -16.07 -13.33 12.99
N ALA A 278 -16.31 -14.64 12.80
CA ALA A 278 -15.93 -15.68 13.75
C ALA A 278 -14.40 -15.85 13.89
N LEU A 279 -13.65 -15.58 12.81
CA LEU A 279 -12.18 -15.57 12.80
C LEU A 279 -11.59 -14.23 13.30
N GLU A 280 -12.42 -13.22 13.56
CA GLU A 280 -12.03 -11.85 13.91
C GLU A 280 -11.18 -11.14 12.82
N PHE A 281 -11.38 -11.53 11.56
CA PHE A 281 -10.62 -11.07 10.39
C PHE A 281 -11.23 -9.84 9.73
N ARG A 282 -11.68 -8.85 10.51
CA ARG A 282 -12.35 -7.64 9.99
C ARG A 282 -11.50 -6.90 8.94
N VAL A 283 -10.23 -6.66 9.25
CA VAL A 283 -9.28 -5.99 8.34
C VAL A 283 -9.06 -6.78 7.03
N LEU A 284 -9.02 -8.11 7.10
CA LEU A 284 -8.85 -8.93 5.88
C LEU A 284 -10.14 -8.98 5.05
N LEU A 285 -11.31 -8.92 5.69
CA LEU A 285 -12.58 -8.83 4.99
C LEU A 285 -12.65 -7.52 4.21
N ASP A 286 -12.38 -6.40 4.88
CA ASP A 286 -12.42 -5.08 4.28
C ASP A 286 -11.43 -5.00 3.12
N ARG A 287 -10.19 -5.46 3.33
CA ARG A 287 -9.17 -5.53 2.29
C ARG A 287 -9.56 -6.43 1.12
N PHE A 288 -10.18 -7.59 1.36
CA PHE A 288 -10.65 -8.46 0.28
C PHE A 288 -11.77 -7.80 -0.53
N VAL A 289 -12.72 -7.15 0.14
CA VAL A 289 -13.79 -6.40 -0.53
C VAL A 289 -13.19 -5.27 -1.37
N ASP A 290 -12.30 -4.47 -0.79
CA ASP A 290 -11.70 -3.31 -1.45
C ASP A 290 -10.75 -3.67 -2.61
N GLU A 291 -9.86 -4.65 -2.41
CA GLU A 291 -8.77 -4.95 -3.34
C GLU A 291 -9.13 -6.02 -4.37
N VAL A 292 -10.08 -6.91 -4.07
CA VAL A 292 -10.43 -8.06 -4.91
C VAL A 292 -11.85 -7.95 -5.47
N LEU A 293 -12.84 -7.56 -4.65
CA LEU A 293 -14.23 -7.43 -5.10
C LEU A 293 -14.65 -6.04 -5.55
N GLY A 294 -13.81 -5.02 -5.41
CA GLY A 294 -14.19 -3.62 -5.65
C GLY A 294 -14.84 -3.35 -7.01
N GLU A 295 -14.56 -4.17 -8.03
CA GLU A 295 -15.23 -4.09 -9.36
C GLU A 295 -16.52 -4.93 -9.44
N VAL A 296 -16.65 -6.00 -8.65
CA VAL A 296 -17.82 -6.91 -8.60
C VAL A 296 -18.99 -6.31 -7.82
N GLU A 297 -18.72 -5.51 -6.77
CA GLU A 297 -19.79 -4.82 -6.02
C GLU A 297 -20.48 -3.72 -6.85
N GLU A 298 -19.76 -3.03 -7.74
CA GLU A 298 -20.35 -2.04 -8.64
C GLU A 298 -21.32 -2.68 -9.65
N GLU A 299 -21.01 -3.88 -10.19
CA GLU A 299 -21.87 -4.60 -11.14
C GLU A 299 -23.13 -5.21 -10.50
N GLN A 300 -23.12 -5.49 -9.19
CA GLN A 300 -24.24 -6.07 -8.45
C GLN A 300 -25.05 -5.04 -7.65
N ALA A 301 -24.56 -3.80 -7.57
CA ALA A 301 -25.21 -2.74 -6.84
C ALA A 301 -26.58 -2.39 -7.45
N THR A 302 -27.56 -2.16 -6.57
CA THR A 302 -28.92 -1.83 -7.00
C THR A 302 -29.12 -0.32 -7.09
N ALA A 303 -30.06 0.12 -7.92
CA ALA A 303 -30.49 1.52 -7.96
C ALA A 303 -31.27 1.89 -6.68
N PHE A 304 -31.29 3.18 -6.36
CA PHE A 304 -32.10 3.71 -5.25
C PHE A 304 -33.60 3.55 -5.51
N GLU A 305 -34.37 3.18 -4.49
CA GLU A 305 -35.81 2.89 -4.63
C GLU A 305 -36.71 4.14 -4.67
N ARG A 306 -36.20 5.32 -4.30
CA ARG A 306 -36.98 6.57 -4.29
C ARG A 306 -36.88 7.30 -5.62
N SER A 307 -37.97 7.97 -6.02
CA SER A 307 -38.03 8.69 -7.29
C SER A 307 -37.54 10.13 -7.11
N PRO A 308 -36.41 10.54 -7.73
CA PRO A 308 -35.95 11.92 -7.61
C PRO A 308 -36.92 12.88 -8.28
N GLN A 309 -37.05 14.08 -7.70
CA GLN A 309 -37.92 15.14 -8.23
C GLN A 309 -37.12 16.43 -8.48
N ARG A 310 -37.46 17.15 -9.53
CA ARG A 310 -36.97 18.52 -9.76
C ARG A 310 -38.02 19.50 -9.29
N LEU A 311 -37.65 20.40 -8.38
CA LEU A 311 -38.60 21.39 -7.87
C LEU A 311 -38.71 22.60 -8.79
N GLU A 312 -39.93 23.10 -8.95
CA GLU A 312 -40.22 24.35 -9.64
C GLU A 312 -40.30 25.53 -8.64
N GLN A 313 -40.47 26.74 -9.17
CA GLN A 313 -40.57 27.97 -8.38
C GLN A 313 -41.72 27.91 -7.35
N GLY A 314 -41.39 28.15 -6.08
CA GLY A 314 -42.33 28.20 -4.94
C GLY A 314 -42.57 26.86 -4.25
N GLU A 315 -41.95 25.77 -4.70
CA GLU A 315 -42.14 24.43 -4.13
C GLU A 315 -41.15 24.11 -3.01
N LEU A 316 -39.97 24.74 -2.99
CA LEU A 316 -38.91 24.43 -2.03
C LEU A 316 -39.28 24.83 -0.61
N ALA A 317 -39.86 26.01 -0.41
CA ALA A 317 -40.29 26.43 0.92
C ALA A 317 -41.34 25.47 1.52
N ALA A 318 -42.24 24.94 0.69
CA ALA A 318 -43.22 23.93 1.10
C ALA A 318 -42.57 22.56 1.35
N TRP A 319 -41.56 22.19 0.56
CA TRP A 319 -40.81 20.95 0.75
C TRP A 319 -39.96 20.97 2.03
N LEU A 320 -39.46 22.13 2.46
CA LEU A 320 -38.73 22.29 3.72
C LEU A 320 -39.64 22.39 4.95
N ASP A 321 -40.93 22.68 4.78
CA ASP A 321 -41.85 22.84 5.91
C ASP A 321 -42.18 21.48 6.57
N GLY A 322 -42.09 21.44 7.90
CA GLY A 322 -42.49 20.29 8.71
C GLY A 322 -41.64 19.02 8.55
N LEU A 323 -40.34 19.13 8.27
CA LEU A 323 -39.42 17.99 8.24
C LEU A 323 -39.37 17.28 9.61
N THR A 324 -39.37 15.94 9.59
CA THR A 324 -39.41 15.10 10.82
C THR A 324 -38.09 14.42 11.16
N GLY A 325 -37.07 14.59 10.33
CA GLY A 325 -35.75 13.97 10.46
C GLY A 325 -34.62 14.86 9.94
N PRO A 326 -33.39 14.33 9.84
CA PRO A 326 -32.26 15.10 9.33
C PRO A 326 -32.47 15.50 7.86
N LEU A 327 -31.95 16.67 7.52
CA LEU A 327 -31.86 17.17 6.15
C LEU A 327 -30.50 16.76 5.58
N ALA A 328 -30.51 15.88 4.57
CA ALA A 328 -29.33 15.60 3.79
C ALA A 328 -29.13 16.67 2.73
N VAL A 329 -27.90 17.18 2.60
CA VAL A 329 -27.57 18.28 1.69
C VAL A 329 -26.40 17.85 0.81
N HIS A 330 -26.62 17.82 -0.50
CA HIS A 330 -25.59 17.63 -1.50
C HIS A 330 -25.40 18.91 -2.31
N PRO A 331 -24.40 19.76 -1.97
CA PRO A 331 -24.15 20.98 -2.70
C PRO A 331 -23.50 20.68 -4.07
N GLU A 332 -24.05 21.22 -5.15
CA GLU A 332 -23.33 21.26 -6.42
C GLU A 332 -22.47 22.51 -6.43
N VAL A 333 -21.15 22.32 -6.40
CA VAL A 333 -20.18 23.41 -6.46
C VAL A 333 -19.47 23.42 -7.80
N ALA A 334 -19.23 24.61 -8.33
CA ALA A 334 -18.34 24.83 -9.46
C ALA A 334 -17.16 25.70 -9.02
N ASP A 335 -16.11 25.71 -9.84
CA ASP A 335 -14.86 26.40 -9.59
C ASP A 335 -14.14 25.90 -8.31
N ARG A 336 -13.30 26.72 -7.70
CA ARG A 336 -12.46 26.33 -6.55
C ARG A 336 -12.31 27.47 -5.57
N VAL A 337 -12.00 27.13 -4.32
CA VAL A 337 -11.67 28.10 -3.27
C VAL A 337 -10.59 29.07 -3.78
N PRO A 338 -10.77 30.40 -3.60
CA PRO A 338 -11.83 31.06 -2.83
C PRO A 338 -13.10 31.41 -3.64
N HIS A 339 -13.09 31.23 -4.96
CA HIS A 339 -14.16 31.65 -5.88
C HIS A 339 -15.12 30.51 -6.17
N VAL A 340 -15.71 29.92 -5.14
CA VAL A 340 -16.66 28.81 -5.31
C VAL A 340 -17.99 29.35 -5.82
N ALA A 341 -18.56 28.71 -6.83
CA ALA A 341 -19.94 28.95 -7.24
C ALA A 341 -20.84 27.84 -6.70
N PHE A 342 -21.99 28.23 -6.13
CA PHE A 342 -23.01 27.29 -5.63
C PHE A 342 -24.29 27.48 -6.45
N PRO A 343 -24.43 26.86 -7.65
CA PRO A 343 -25.57 27.05 -8.54
C PRO A 343 -26.80 26.20 -8.21
N ALA A 344 -26.63 25.04 -7.57
CA ALA A 344 -27.70 24.08 -7.34
C ALA A 344 -27.43 23.19 -6.13
N VAL A 345 -28.48 22.54 -5.62
CA VAL A 345 -28.39 21.65 -4.46
C VAL A 345 -29.34 20.46 -4.58
N GLY A 346 -28.88 19.29 -4.12
CA GLY A 346 -29.73 18.12 -3.87
C GLY A 346 -30.12 18.06 -2.41
N LEU A 347 -31.37 17.74 -2.11
CA LEU A 347 -31.88 17.61 -0.75
C LEU A 347 -32.62 16.28 -0.57
N ALA A 348 -32.44 15.64 0.58
CA ALA A 348 -33.22 14.46 0.94
C ALA A 348 -33.62 14.50 2.42
N ALA A 349 -34.77 13.88 2.73
CA ALA A 349 -35.28 13.73 4.08
C ALA A 349 -35.95 12.35 4.24
N PRO A 350 -36.00 11.76 5.45
CA PRO A 350 -36.52 10.41 5.64
C PRO A 350 -37.96 10.21 5.17
N ASP A 351 -38.80 11.24 5.27
CA ASP A 351 -40.25 11.19 5.02
C ASP A 351 -40.68 11.59 3.59
N ARG A 352 -39.73 11.91 2.69
CA ARG A 352 -40.04 12.48 1.35
C ARG A 352 -39.11 11.95 0.27
N ASP A 353 -39.53 12.04 -0.99
CA ASP A 353 -38.66 11.79 -2.14
C ASP A 353 -37.52 12.84 -2.21
N PRO A 354 -36.32 12.46 -2.67
CA PRO A 354 -35.21 13.39 -2.81
C PRO A 354 -35.47 14.39 -3.92
N VAL A 355 -34.99 15.61 -3.74
CA VAL A 355 -35.24 16.73 -4.64
C VAL A 355 -33.96 17.38 -5.14
N SER A 356 -34.04 17.95 -6.34
CA SER A 356 -33.00 18.76 -6.96
C SER A 356 -33.50 20.17 -7.16
N VAL A 357 -32.68 21.16 -6.79
CA VAL A 357 -33.03 22.58 -6.86
C VAL A 357 -31.93 23.34 -7.59
N ARG A 358 -32.30 24.01 -8.67
CA ARG A 358 -31.41 24.92 -9.41
C ARG A 358 -31.76 26.36 -9.05
N PHE A 359 -30.78 27.14 -8.60
CA PHE A 359 -31.06 28.43 -7.97
C PHE A 359 -31.52 29.53 -8.92
N ASP A 360 -31.32 29.38 -10.22
CA ASP A 360 -31.84 30.30 -11.24
C ASP A 360 -33.29 29.95 -11.68
N GLU A 361 -33.84 28.82 -11.20
CA GLU A 361 -35.20 28.35 -11.50
C GLU A 361 -36.18 28.56 -10.35
N VAL A 362 -35.68 28.92 -9.16
CA VAL A 362 -36.49 29.18 -7.97
C VAL A 362 -36.52 30.66 -7.57
N GLY A 363 -37.51 31.04 -6.75
CA GLY A 363 -37.68 32.41 -6.28
C GLY A 363 -36.75 32.78 -5.12
N SER A 364 -36.66 34.08 -4.80
CA SER A 364 -35.93 34.55 -3.61
C SER A 364 -36.47 33.93 -2.32
N ASP A 365 -37.79 33.76 -2.22
CA ASP A 365 -38.45 33.23 -1.02
C ASP A 365 -38.04 31.76 -0.75
N ASP A 366 -37.83 30.97 -1.82
CA ASP A 366 -37.33 29.59 -1.72
C ASP A 366 -35.87 29.56 -1.25
N LEU A 367 -35.04 30.44 -1.81
CA LEU A 367 -33.64 30.58 -1.41
C LEU A 367 -33.50 31.04 0.04
N ASP A 368 -34.34 31.97 0.49
CA ASP A 368 -34.39 32.44 1.88
C ASP A 368 -34.85 31.32 2.81
N ALA A 369 -35.82 30.49 2.39
CA ALA A 369 -36.25 29.32 3.15
C ALA A 369 -35.13 28.28 3.29
N LEU A 370 -34.39 28.00 2.21
CA LEU A 370 -33.23 27.10 2.25
C LEU A 370 -32.11 27.65 3.15
N ALA A 371 -31.77 28.93 3.01
CA ALA A 371 -30.77 29.58 3.86
C ALA A 371 -31.17 29.52 5.35
N THR A 372 -32.45 29.73 5.65
CA THR A 372 -33.01 29.61 7.01
C THR A 372 -32.90 28.17 7.52
N ALA A 373 -33.26 27.17 6.71
CA ALA A 373 -33.16 25.76 7.08
C ALA A 373 -31.71 25.33 7.35
N LEU A 374 -30.76 25.77 6.52
CA LEU A 374 -29.33 25.50 6.73
C LEU A 374 -28.80 26.16 8.01
N ALA A 375 -29.29 27.34 8.36
CA ALA A 375 -28.88 28.07 9.57
C ALA A 375 -29.55 27.56 10.87
N ASP A 376 -30.63 26.78 10.78
CA ASP A 376 -31.43 26.35 11.94
C ASP A 376 -30.73 25.28 12.81
N PRO A 377 -30.30 25.57 14.05
CA PRO A 377 -29.63 24.58 14.90
C PRO A 377 -30.52 23.40 15.34
N ASP A 378 -31.85 23.52 15.28
CA ASP A 378 -32.77 22.45 15.67
C ASP A 378 -33.02 21.45 14.53
N LEU A 379 -32.67 21.81 13.29
CA LEU A 379 -32.69 20.91 12.14
C LEU A 379 -31.32 20.26 11.97
N ALA A 380 -31.23 18.95 12.19
CA ALA A 380 -30.00 18.19 11.98
C ALA A 380 -29.64 18.13 10.48
N LYS A 381 -28.38 18.40 10.14
CA LYS A 381 -27.87 18.29 8.76
C LYS A 381 -26.98 17.07 8.63
N VAL A 382 -27.09 16.35 7.52
CA VAL A 382 -26.12 15.31 7.14
C VAL A 382 -25.56 15.62 5.76
N VAL A 383 -24.26 15.40 5.60
CA VAL A 383 -23.53 15.79 4.40
C VAL A 383 -22.50 14.71 4.05
N HIS A 384 -21.96 14.81 2.84
CA HIS A 384 -20.76 14.10 2.43
C HIS A 384 -19.77 15.19 2.02
N ASP A 385 -18.70 15.37 2.80
CA ASP A 385 -17.81 16.53 2.77
C ASP A 385 -18.47 17.83 3.25
N VAL A 386 -18.41 18.06 4.56
CA VAL A 386 -18.91 19.27 5.22
C VAL A 386 -18.18 20.53 4.79
N LYS A 387 -16.91 20.41 4.37
CA LYS A 387 -16.10 21.56 3.97
C LYS A 387 -16.59 22.12 2.63
N THR A 388 -16.97 21.25 1.70
CA THR A 388 -17.62 21.66 0.45
C THR A 388 -18.91 22.42 0.72
N LEU A 389 -19.74 21.97 1.68
CA LEU A 389 -20.93 22.72 2.08
C LEU A 389 -20.57 24.11 2.67
N HIS A 390 -19.53 24.20 3.50
CA HIS A 390 -19.09 25.47 4.06
C HIS A 390 -18.67 26.49 2.99
N HIS A 391 -17.90 26.06 1.98
CA HIS A 391 -17.54 26.91 0.86
C HIS A 391 -18.74 27.33 0.02
N ALA A 392 -19.67 26.39 -0.21
CA ALA A 392 -20.88 26.64 -0.97
C ALA A 392 -21.78 27.71 -0.32
N VAL A 393 -21.99 27.63 1.00
CA VAL A 393 -22.81 28.63 1.71
C VAL A 393 -22.09 29.97 1.84
N ALA A 394 -20.76 29.98 2.02
CA ALA A 394 -19.97 31.20 2.06
C ALA A 394 -20.08 32.01 0.75
N ALA A 395 -20.10 31.33 -0.41
CA ALA A 395 -20.26 31.96 -1.72
C ALA A 395 -21.58 32.73 -1.91
N ARG A 396 -22.60 32.46 -1.08
CA ARG A 396 -23.91 33.13 -1.13
C ARG A 396 -24.19 33.98 0.12
N ASP A 397 -23.18 34.25 0.94
CA ASP A 397 -23.31 34.93 2.24
C ASP A 397 -24.29 34.22 3.20
N TRP A 398 -24.40 32.89 3.09
CA TRP A 398 -25.25 32.06 3.95
C TRP A 398 -24.44 31.45 5.09
N THR A 399 -25.16 30.97 6.11
CA THR A 399 -24.58 30.26 7.25
C THR A 399 -25.20 28.88 7.40
N VAL A 400 -24.39 27.89 7.76
CA VAL A 400 -24.85 26.57 8.15
C VAL A 400 -24.63 26.36 9.64
N SER A 401 -25.61 25.77 10.32
CA SER A 401 -25.48 25.33 11.72
C SER A 401 -24.56 24.10 11.83
N GLU A 402 -24.38 23.57 13.03
CA GLU A 402 -23.63 22.33 13.23
C GLU A 402 -24.21 21.18 12.39
N VAL A 403 -23.33 20.45 11.71
CA VAL A 403 -23.67 19.26 10.92
C VAL A 403 -23.65 18.06 11.85
N ALA A 404 -24.75 17.31 11.87
CA ALA A 404 -24.94 16.18 12.76
C ALA A 404 -24.03 15.00 12.39
N LEU A 405 -23.81 14.77 11.09
CA LEU A 405 -22.88 13.76 10.60
C LEU A 405 -22.34 14.12 9.22
N ASP A 406 -21.02 14.03 9.06
CA ASP A 406 -20.35 13.97 7.76
C ASP A 406 -20.05 12.50 7.44
N THR A 407 -20.62 12.00 6.35
CA THR A 407 -20.48 10.60 5.94
C THR A 407 -19.09 10.26 5.39
N GLU A 408 -18.34 11.24 4.85
CA GLU A 408 -16.95 11.04 4.42
C GLU A 408 -16.06 10.81 5.66
N LEU A 409 -16.17 11.71 6.65
CA LEU A 409 -15.44 11.58 7.91
C LEU A 409 -15.87 10.34 8.69
N ALA A 410 -17.16 9.98 8.64
CA ALA A 410 -17.67 8.78 9.29
C ALA A 410 -17.05 7.50 8.70
N ALA A 411 -17.03 7.40 7.36
CA ALA A 411 -16.39 6.30 6.66
C ALA A 411 -14.89 6.23 6.98
N TYR A 412 -14.20 7.37 7.02
CA TYR A 412 -12.79 7.45 7.39
C TYR A 412 -12.51 6.95 8.82
N LEU A 413 -13.33 7.34 9.80
CA LEU A 413 -13.17 6.86 11.18
C LEU A 413 -13.39 5.34 11.29
N LEU A 414 -14.29 4.79 10.47
CA LEU A 414 -14.58 3.36 10.44
C LEU A 414 -13.49 2.55 9.71
N ASN A 415 -12.88 3.10 8.65
CA ASN A 415 -11.82 2.45 7.88
C ASN A 415 -10.78 3.45 7.32
N PRO A 416 -9.79 3.88 8.14
CA PRO A 416 -8.82 4.90 7.74
C PRO A 416 -7.74 4.41 6.74
N GLU A 417 -7.68 3.11 6.46
CA GLU A 417 -6.74 2.53 5.48
C GLU A 417 -7.30 2.52 4.05
N GLN A 418 -8.57 2.85 3.89
CA GLN A 418 -9.24 2.91 2.60
C GLN A 418 -8.63 3.99 1.69
N ARG A 419 -8.58 3.69 0.38
CA ARG A 419 -7.90 4.54 -0.61
C ARG A 419 -8.64 5.84 -0.94
N SER A 420 -9.97 5.79 -0.98
CA SER A 420 -10.82 6.94 -1.30
C SER A 420 -12.14 6.83 -0.54
N PHE A 421 -12.70 7.98 -0.18
CA PHE A 421 -13.97 8.13 0.52
C PHE A 421 -15.03 8.81 -0.32
N ASP A 422 -14.87 8.83 -1.66
CA ASP A 422 -15.87 9.38 -2.58
C ASP A 422 -17.25 8.75 -2.36
N LEU A 423 -18.31 9.55 -2.50
CA LEU A 423 -19.68 9.17 -2.17
C LEU A 423 -20.12 7.91 -2.93
N GLU A 424 -19.78 7.78 -4.21
CA GLU A 424 -20.08 6.62 -5.05
C GLU A 424 -19.51 5.34 -4.45
N ARG A 425 -18.22 5.39 -4.06
CA ARG A 425 -17.54 4.24 -3.49
C ARG A 425 -18.11 3.87 -2.13
N VAL A 426 -18.34 4.86 -1.27
CA VAL A 426 -18.88 4.64 0.08
C VAL A 426 -20.34 4.12 -0.02
N ALA A 427 -21.14 4.61 -0.97
CA ALA A 427 -22.50 4.11 -1.21
C ALA A 427 -22.50 2.64 -1.67
N VAL A 428 -21.63 2.26 -2.60
CA VAL A 428 -21.51 0.86 -3.05
C VAL A 428 -21.08 -0.03 -1.88
N GLN A 429 -20.02 0.36 -1.17
CA GLN A 429 -19.42 -0.43 -0.09
C GLN A 429 -20.37 -0.67 1.08
N TYR A 430 -21.09 0.36 1.52
CA TYR A 430 -21.91 0.29 2.74
C TYR A 430 -23.40 0.05 2.48
N LEU A 431 -23.93 0.48 1.33
CA LEU A 431 -25.35 0.32 0.99
C LEU A 431 -25.59 -0.71 -0.12
N SER A 432 -24.55 -1.15 -0.84
CA SER A 432 -24.68 -1.95 -2.06
C SER A 432 -25.58 -1.27 -3.11
N ARG A 433 -25.43 0.06 -3.23
CA ARG A 433 -26.17 0.91 -4.16
C ARG A 433 -25.25 1.71 -5.05
N THR A 434 -25.63 1.83 -6.32
CA THR A 434 -24.90 2.62 -7.31
C THR A 434 -25.61 3.94 -7.58
N LEU A 435 -24.83 4.99 -7.78
CA LEU A 435 -25.32 6.32 -8.17
C LEU A 435 -25.51 6.46 -9.69
N GLN A 436 -25.33 5.39 -10.47
CA GLN A 436 -25.55 5.45 -11.92
C GLN A 436 -27.04 5.56 -12.27
N THR A 437 -27.37 6.61 -13.02
CA THR A 437 -28.65 6.79 -13.70
C THR A 437 -28.46 6.50 -15.19
N GLY A 438 -28.94 5.35 -15.66
CA GLY A 438 -29.20 5.05 -17.09
C GLY A 438 -28.00 4.99 -18.07
N ASP A 439 -27.76 3.79 -18.60
CA ASP A 439 -27.03 3.47 -19.86
C ASP A 439 -25.72 4.21 -20.18
N SER A 440 -24.64 3.83 -19.50
CA SER A 440 -23.29 3.96 -20.07
C SER A 440 -22.96 2.75 -20.97
N GLU A 441 -23.74 2.51 -22.02
CA GLU A 441 -23.33 1.64 -23.15
C GLU A 441 -22.49 2.40 -24.20
N ASP A 442 -22.27 3.72 -24.03
CA ASP A 442 -21.51 4.55 -24.99
C ASP A 442 -20.20 5.12 -24.41
N ALA A 443 -19.47 4.34 -23.62
CA ALA A 443 -18.06 4.64 -23.26
C ALA A 443 -17.09 4.47 -24.46
N GLY A 444 -17.59 4.60 -25.69
CA GLY A 444 -16.85 4.47 -26.94
C GLY A 444 -16.98 5.66 -27.90
N ASP A 445 -17.88 6.63 -27.68
CA ASP A 445 -18.04 7.75 -28.61
C ASP A 445 -17.71 9.10 -27.96
N GLN A 446 -16.40 9.32 -27.86
CA GLN A 446 -15.80 10.62 -27.67
C GLN A 446 -16.11 11.49 -28.90
N LEU A 447 -17.33 12.07 -28.97
CA LEU A 447 -17.75 13.26 -29.78
C LEU A 447 -19.29 13.43 -29.90
N SER A 448 -20.05 13.20 -28.82
CA SER A 448 -21.42 13.71 -28.74
C SER A 448 -21.42 15.21 -28.44
N LEU A 449 -21.47 16.05 -29.48
CA LEU A 449 -21.85 17.48 -29.40
C LEU A 449 -23.37 17.59 -29.13
N GLY A 450 -23.82 17.02 -28.02
CA GLY A 450 -25.18 17.12 -27.48
C GLY A 450 -25.21 18.08 -26.30
N LEU A 451 -26.28 18.85 -26.18
CA LEU A 451 -26.51 19.80 -25.09
C LEU A 451 -26.23 19.13 -23.73
N GLU A 452 -25.39 19.73 -22.89
CA GLU A 452 -25.22 19.30 -21.49
C GLU A 452 -26.59 19.41 -20.79
N GLU A 453 -27.30 18.29 -20.66
CA GLU A 453 -28.51 18.23 -19.84
C GLU A 453 -28.10 18.33 -18.36
N ASP A 454 -28.78 19.20 -17.61
CA ASP A 454 -28.55 19.39 -16.16
C ASP A 454 -28.71 18.05 -15.42
N PRO A 455 -27.69 17.56 -14.68
CA PRO A 455 -27.71 16.25 -14.02
C PRO A 455 -28.54 16.27 -12.73
N TRP A 456 -29.77 16.77 -12.82
CA TRP A 456 -30.63 17.02 -11.67
C TRP A 456 -31.01 15.74 -10.92
N GLU A 457 -31.19 14.62 -11.62
CA GLU A 457 -31.50 13.30 -11.03
C GLU A 457 -30.35 12.81 -10.16
N ASP A 458 -29.13 12.82 -10.70
CA ASP A 458 -27.90 12.44 -9.99
C ASP A 458 -27.72 13.30 -8.72
N ARG A 459 -27.91 14.63 -8.83
CA ARG A 459 -27.83 15.55 -7.70
C ARG A 459 -28.80 15.17 -6.56
N ALA A 460 -30.04 14.81 -6.88
CA ALA A 460 -31.03 14.38 -5.89
C ALA A 460 -30.66 13.01 -5.28
N LEU A 461 -30.19 12.06 -6.10
CA LEU A 461 -29.78 10.73 -5.65
C LEU A 461 -28.54 10.78 -4.74
N ARG A 462 -27.59 11.68 -4.99
CA ARG A 462 -26.45 11.91 -4.09
C ARG A 462 -26.88 12.39 -2.70
N ALA A 463 -27.88 13.27 -2.63
CA ALA A 463 -28.44 13.68 -1.34
C ALA A 463 -29.12 12.50 -0.63
N LEU A 464 -29.83 11.63 -1.36
CA LEU A 464 -30.42 10.42 -0.80
C LEU A 464 -29.35 9.42 -0.30
N ALA A 465 -28.31 9.18 -1.09
CA ALA A 465 -27.20 8.32 -0.71
C ALA A 465 -26.55 8.81 0.59
N THR A 466 -26.35 10.13 0.70
CA THR A 466 -25.82 10.76 1.92
C THR A 466 -26.73 10.51 3.13
N LEU A 467 -28.05 10.62 2.96
CA LEU A 467 -29.02 10.35 4.02
C LEU A 467 -28.94 8.90 4.51
N GLU A 468 -29.01 7.94 3.59
CA GLU A 468 -29.01 6.51 3.92
C GLU A 468 -27.66 6.06 4.48
N LEU A 469 -26.55 6.62 3.98
CA LEU A 469 -25.23 6.42 4.56
C LEU A 469 -25.18 6.93 5.99
N ALA A 470 -25.76 8.10 6.28
CA ALA A 470 -25.79 8.61 7.64
C ALA A 470 -26.57 7.70 8.59
N GLU A 471 -27.70 7.16 8.14
CA GLU A 471 -28.49 6.17 8.89
C GLU A 471 -27.73 4.85 9.11
N HIS A 472 -26.86 4.46 8.18
CA HIS A 472 -26.08 3.22 8.25
C HIS A 472 -24.78 3.37 9.07
N LEU A 473 -24.04 4.47 8.89
CA LEU A 473 -22.73 4.70 9.49
C LEU A 473 -22.82 5.24 10.92
N GLY A 474 -23.83 6.05 11.23
CA GLY A 474 -24.02 6.64 12.56
C GLY A 474 -24.04 5.59 13.69
N PRO A 475 -24.91 4.56 13.63
CA PRO A 475 -24.95 3.52 14.65
C PRO A 475 -23.63 2.72 14.79
N GLN A 476 -22.87 2.56 13.70
CA GLN A 476 -21.59 1.86 13.74
C GLN A 476 -20.51 2.66 14.46
N LEU A 477 -20.51 3.99 14.31
CA LEU A 477 -19.64 4.88 15.08
C LEU A 477 -19.94 4.78 16.57
N GLU A 478 -21.22 4.77 16.94
CA GLU A 478 -21.64 4.61 18.35
C GLU A 478 -21.24 3.24 18.91
N GLU A 479 -21.43 2.15 18.16
CA GLU A 479 -21.04 0.80 18.59
C GLU A 479 -19.53 0.70 18.85
N ARG A 480 -18.72 1.42 18.07
CA ARG A 480 -17.26 1.48 18.22
C ARG A 480 -16.76 2.53 19.21
N GLY A 481 -17.66 3.34 19.78
CA GLY A 481 -17.30 4.45 20.68
C GLY A 481 -16.50 5.56 19.98
N GLN A 482 -16.69 5.74 18.67
CA GLN A 482 -16.02 6.75 17.84
C GLN A 482 -16.91 7.98 17.60
N ASP A 483 -18.15 7.99 18.10
CA ASP A 483 -19.09 9.10 18.00
C ASP A 483 -18.60 10.36 18.75
N GLU A 484 -17.92 10.19 19.89
CA GLU A 484 -17.33 11.32 20.62
C GLU A 484 -16.22 12.00 19.80
N LEU A 485 -15.36 11.22 19.14
CA LEU A 485 -14.29 11.73 18.27
C LEU A 485 -14.89 12.54 17.10
N MET A 486 -15.94 12.01 16.46
CA MET A 486 -16.66 12.72 15.40
C MET A 486 -17.22 14.06 15.90
N ARG A 487 -17.98 14.06 17.00
CA ARG A 487 -18.66 15.27 17.48
C ARG A 487 -17.74 16.32 18.09
N THR A 488 -16.63 15.92 18.71
CA THR A 488 -15.80 16.85 19.51
C THR A 488 -14.52 17.29 18.81
N ILE A 489 -14.04 16.53 17.82
CA ILE A 489 -12.80 16.81 17.11
C ILE A 489 -13.05 16.95 15.62
N GLU A 490 -13.46 15.89 14.91
CA GLU A 490 -13.45 15.89 13.45
C GLU A 490 -14.50 16.84 12.84
N GLY A 491 -15.74 16.77 13.31
CA GLY A 491 -16.83 17.64 12.86
C GLY A 491 -16.56 19.12 13.12
N PRO A 492 -16.18 19.53 14.35
CA PRO A 492 -15.83 20.92 14.64
C PRO A 492 -14.54 21.43 13.97
N LEU A 493 -13.62 20.54 13.58
CA LEU A 493 -12.38 20.90 12.90
C LEU A 493 -12.64 21.28 11.44
N ALA A 494 -13.51 20.57 10.73
CA ALA A 494 -13.78 20.82 9.32
C ALA A 494 -14.17 22.28 8.96
N PRO A 495 -15.09 22.98 9.68
CA PRO A 495 -15.36 24.40 9.42
C PRO A 495 -14.18 25.32 9.75
N VAL A 496 -13.29 24.93 10.67
CA VAL A 496 -12.06 25.68 10.93
C VAL A 496 -11.15 25.58 9.72
N LEU A 497 -11.01 24.39 9.13
CA LEU A 497 -10.23 24.16 7.93
C LEU A 497 -10.83 24.93 6.74
N ALA A 498 -12.15 24.85 6.50
CA ALA A 498 -12.84 25.62 5.45
C ALA A 498 -12.44 27.11 5.47
N ARG A 499 -12.52 27.74 6.65
CA ARG A 499 -12.11 29.15 6.81
C ARG A 499 -10.62 29.38 6.57
N MET A 500 -9.76 28.44 6.93
CA MET A 500 -8.32 28.55 6.65
C MET A 500 -8.06 28.53 5.13
N GLU A 501 -8.77 27.68 4.39
CA GLU A 501 -8.67 27.59 2.94
C GLU A 501 -9.19 28.87 2.27
N GLU A 502 -10.35 29.38 2.68
CA GLU A 502 -10.92 30.64 2.19
C GLU A 502 -10.02 31.85 2.44
N ASN A 503 -9.40 31.93 3.61
CA ASN A 503 -8.52 33.05 3.94
C ASN A 503 -7.20 33.00 3.17
N GLY A 504 -6.66 31.81 2.91
CA GLY A 504 -5.37 31.61 2.24
C GLY A 504 -4.18 32.30 2.93
N ILE A 505 -3.03 32.24 2.27
CA ILE A 505 -1.77 32.88 2.72
C ILE A 505 -1.21 33.79 1.63
N ALA A 506 -0.81 35.00 1.99
CA ALA A 506 -0.23 35.96 1.05
C ALA A 506 1.22 35.62 0.71
N LEU A 507 1.61 35.96 -0.51
CA LEU A 507 2.91 35.64 -1.09
C LEU A 507 3.54 36.90 -1.71
N ASP A 508 4.80 37.15 -1.38
CA ASP A 508 5.61 38.19 -2.01
C ASP A 508 6.34 37.62 -3.23
N LEU A 509 5.81 37.94 -4.41
CA LEU A 509 6.38 37.50 -5.69
C LEU A 509 7.76 38.10 -5.95
N HIS A 510 8.07 39.28 -5.42
CA HIS A 510 9.38 39.90 -5.63
C HIS A 510 10.47 39.10 -4.92
N VAL A 511 10.20 38.66 -3.69
CA VAL A 511 11.12 37.79 -2.93
C VAL A 511 11.29 36.45 -3.64
N LEU A 512 10.23 35.87 -4.22
CA LEU A 512 10.36 34.63 -5.00
C LEU A 512 11.19 34.83 -6.26
N ASP A 513 11.01 35.92 -6.99
CA ASP A 513 11.80 36.21 -8.19
C ASP A 513 13.29 36.38 -7.87
N GLU A 514 13.63 37.07 -6.77
CA GLU A 514 15.03 37.17 -6.30
C GLU A 514 15.63 35.79 -5.96
N ILE A 515 14.84 34.93 -5.28
CA ILE A 515 15.26 33.55 -4.99
C ILE A 515 15.42 32.76 -6.29
N ARG A 516 14.50 32.93 -7.24
CA ARG A 516 14.50 32.27 -8.54
C ARG A 516 15.77 32.56 -9.31
N GLU A 517 16.13 33.84 -9.45
CA GLU A 517 17.33 34.25 -10.19
C GLU A 517 18.60 33.60 -9.61
N ARG A 518 18.72 33.59 -8.29
CA ARG A 518 19.86 32.97 -7.60
C ARG A 518 19.90 31.45 -7.72
N LEU A 519 18.75 30.79 -7.58
CA LEU A 519 18.66 29.33 -7.74
C LEU A 519 18.95 28.92 -9.19
N VAL A 520 18.42 29.63 -10.18
CA VAL A 520 18.70 29.38 -11.60
C VAL A 520 20.19 29.55 -11.90
N ALA A 521 20.83 30.60 -11.38
CA ALA A 521 22.26 30.80 -11.53
C ALA A 521 23.07 29.64 -10.90
N ARG A 522 22.73 29.24 -9.66
CA ARG A 522 23.43 28.13 -8.98
C ARG A 522 23.20 26.78 -9.65
N VAL A 523 21.99 26.53 -10.16
CA VAL A 523 21.68 25.32 -10.93
C VAL A 523 22.54 25.27 -12.19
N ALA A 524 22.65 26.37 -12.95
CA ALA A 524 23.51 26.42 -14.13
C ALA A 524 24.99 26.18 -13.79
N ASP A 525 25.50 26.82 -12.73
CA ASP A 525 26.88 26.59 -12.27
C ASP A 525 27.12 25.11 -11.90
N LEU A 526 26.16 24.48 -11.22
CA LEU A 526 26.24 23.05 -10.86
C LEU A 526 26.13 22.12 -12.07
N GLU A 527 25.34 22.49 -13.09
CA GLU A 527 25.26 21.74 -14.35
C GLU A 527 26.62 21.74 -15.04
N ASP A 528 27.27 22.90 -15.15
CA ASP A 528 28.61 23.03 -15.71
C ASP A 528 29.65 22.23 -14.91
N GLU A 529 29.63 22.31 -13.57
CA GLU A 529 30.50 21.51 -12.69
C GLU A 529 30.29 19.99 -12.91
N ILE A 530 29.05 19.54 -13.08
CA ILE A 530 28.71 18.14 -13.33
C ILE A 530 29.17 17.70 -14.72
N TYR A 531 28.99 18.52 -15.74
CA TYR A 531 29.42 18.24 -17.11
C TYR A 531 30.95 18.17 -17.23
N ASP A 532 31.66 19.07 -16.55
CA ASP A 532 33.12 19.03 -16.46
C ASP A 532 33.62 17.74 -15.78
N CYS A 533 32.94 17.31 -14.71
CA CYS A 533 33.29 16.05 -14.03
C CYS A 533 32.93 14.80 -14.86
N ALA A 534 31.85 14.84 -15.62
CA ALA A 534 31.39 13.72 -16.45
C ALA A 534 32.12 13.64 -17.80
N GLY A 535 32.73 14.73 -18.27
CA GLY A 535 33.40 14.84 -19.55
C GLY A 535 32.46 14.94 -20.76
N ARG A 536 31.14 15.03 -20.55
CA ARG A 536 30.12 15.25 -21.57
C ARG A 536 28.84 15.80 -20.96
N GLU A 537 28.04 16.46 -21.79
CA GLU A 537 26.68 16.85 -21.44
C GLU A 537 25.73 15.64 -21.45
N PHE A 538 24.79 15.64 -20.52
CA PHE A 538 23.71 14.65 -20.42
C PHE A 538 22.54 15.21 -19.60
N ASN A 539 21.40 14.53 -19.61
CA ASN A 539 20.26 14.91 -18.78
C ASN A 539 20.46 14.38 -17.34
N ILE A 540 20.85 15.26 -16.43
CA ILE A 540 21.13 14.95 -15.02
C ILE A 540 19.87 14.47 -14.28
N GLY A 541 18.68 14.95 -14.69
CA GLY A 541 17.39 14.51 -14.16
C GLY A 541 16.99 13.10 -14.61
N SER A 542 17.60 12.57 -15.66
CA SER A 542 17.30 11.24 -16.19
C SER A 542 18.07 10.16 -15.44
N GLY A 543 17.36 9.44 -14.56
CA GLY A 543 17.92 8.32 -13.78
C GLY A 543 18.77 7.34 -14.60
N PRO A 544 18.34 6.85 -15.78
CA PRO A 544 19.14 5.96 -16.61
C PRO A 544 20.44 6.57 -17.14
N GLN A 545 20.41 7.84 -17.57
CA GLN A 545 21.62 8.51 -18.09
C GLN A 545 22.62 8.77 -16.96
N LEU A 546 22.11 9.16 -15.78
CA LEU A 546 22.94 9.35 -14.61
C LEU A 546 23.58 8.02 -14.14
N GLN A 547 22.85 6.91 -14.20
CA GLN A 547 23.39 5.59 -13.90
C GLN A 547 24.54 5.20 -14.83
N GLN A 548 24.38 5.46 -16.13
CA GLN A 548 25.42 5.21 -17.14
C GLN A 548 26.70 5.99 -16.80
N ILE A 549 26.58 7.29 -16.52
CA ILE A 549 27.73 8.12 -16.15
C ILE A 549 28.39 7.61 -14.87
N LEU A 550 27.62 7.43 -13.79
CA LEU A 550 28.18 7.12 -12.48
C LEU A 550 28.78 5.71 -12.40
N PHE A 551 28.09 4.69 -12.94
CA PHE A 551 28.46 3.29 -12.70
C PHE A 551 29.15 2.62 -13.88
N GLU A 552 29.02 3.13 -15.10
CA GLU A 552 29.67 2.56 -16.29
C GLU A 552 30.87 3.41 -16.73
N GLU A 553 30.71 4.73 -16.87
CA GLU A 553 31.79 5.59 -17.37
C GLU A 553 32.80 5.98 -16.28
N LEU A 554 32.30 6.41 -15.10
CA LEU A 554 33.14 6.76 -13.94
C LEU A 554 33.47 5.57 -13.04
N GLU A 555 32.90 4.39 -13.33
CA GLU A 555 33.12 3.13 -12.61
C GLU A 555 32.98 3.23 -11.08
N LEU A 556 32.06 4.06 -10.58
CA LEU A 556 31.84 4.23 -9.14
C LEU A 556 31.24 2.98 -8.50
N PRO A 557 31.42 2.79 -7.18
CA PRO A 557 30.81 1.68 -6.46
C PRO A 557 29.30 1.64 -6.67
N LYS A 558 28.81 0.48 -7.09
CA LYS A 558 27.39 0.27 -7.38
C LYS A 558 26.57 0.35 -6.09
N THR A 559 25.47 1.10 -6.15
CA THR A 559 24.53 1.24 -5.04
C THR A 559 23.55 0.06 -4.98
N ARG A 560 22.47 0.18 -4.19
CA ARG A 560 21.41 -0.82 -4.10
C ARG A 560 20.76 -1.04 -5.48
N ARG A 561 20.62 -2.31 -5.89
CA ARG A 561 20.00 -2.71 -7.15
C ARG A 561 18.48 -2.46 -7.11
N ILE A 562 17.93 -1.98 -8.22
CA ILE A 562 16.50 -1.76 -8.49
C ILE A 562 16.12 -2.43 -9.81
N LYS A 563 14.81 -2.53 -10.13
CA LYS A 563 14.31 -3.16 -11.37
C LYS A 563 14.97 -2.60 -12.64
N THR A 564 15.28 -1.30 -12.64
CA THR A 564 15.84 -0.57 -13.79
C THR A 564 17.35 -0.29 -13.70
N GLY A 565 18.08 -1.00 -12.82
CA GLY A 565 19.53 -0.84 -12.66
C GLY A 565 19.96 -0.63 -11.21
N TYR A 566 20.60 0.49 -10.90
CA TYR A 566 21.07 0.86 -9.56
C TYR A 566 20.41 2.16 -9.10
N THR A 567 20.02 2.24 -7.82
CA THR A 567 19.36 3.44 -7.32
C THR A 567 20.32 4.63 -7.31
N THR A 568 19.85 5.77 -7.83
CA THR A 568 20.56 7.04 -7.70
C THR A 568 19.84 7.95 -6.71
N ASP A 569 18.99 7.42 -5.81
CA ASP A 569 18.33 8.24 -4.78
C ASP A 569 19.33 8.98 -3.86
N ALA A 570 18.87 10.02 -3.18
CA ALA A 570 19.74 10.87 -2.37
C ALA A 570 20.48 10.11 -1.27
N LEU A 571 19.86 9.09 -0.68
CA LEU A 571 20.44 8.31 0.42
C LEU A 571 21.52 7.36 -0.10
N ALA A 572 21.31 6.76 -1.25
CA ALA A 572 22.30 5.93 -1.93
C ALA A 572 23.48 6.74 -2.45
N LEU A 573 23.24 7.93 -3.02
CA LEU A 573 24.32 8.84 -3.45
C LEU A 573 25.09 9.41 -2.25
N GLN A 574 24.45 9.69 -1.12
CA GLN A 574 25.14 10.06 0.13
C GLN A 574 26.11 8.98 0.60
N GLY A 575 25.76 7.70 0.42
CA GLY A 575 26.68 6.58 0.68
C GLY A 575 27.92 6.56 -0.22
N LEU A 576 27.90 7.30 -1.32
CA LEU A 576 29.02 7.50 -2.24
C LEU A 576 29.72 8.85 -2.06
N ALA A 577 29.34 9.66 -1.08
CA ALA A 577 30.00 10.94 -0.82
C ALA A 577 31.50 10.73 -0.56
N GLY A 578 32.33 11.59 -1.14
CA GLY A 578 33.79 11.48 -1.10
C GLY A 578 34.41 10.43 -2.03
N SER A 579 33.61 9.64 -2.77
CA SER A 579 34.15 8.69 -3.76
C SER A 579 34.58 9.38 -5.07
N HIS A 580 33.87 10.44 -5.48
CA HIS A 580 34.18 11.23 -6.66
C HIS A 580 33.63 12.65 -6.54
N PRO A 581 34.33 13.68 -7.03
CA PRO A 581 33.87 15.09 -6.97
C PRO A 581 32.53 15.40 -7.65
N ILE A 582 31.98 14.46 -8.42
CA ILE A 582 30.70 14.63 -9.12
C ILE A 582 29.50 14.43 -8.19
N ILE A 583 29.67 13.70 -7.08
CA ILE A 583 28.54 13.27 -6.23
C ILE A 583 27.94 14.45 -5.47
N GLU A 584 28.78 15.29 -4.87
CA GLU A 584 28.33 16.45 -4.10
C GLU A 584 27.58 17.46 -4.98
N PRO A 585 28.08 17.86 -6.17
CA PRO A 585 27.33 18.69 -7.11
C PRO A 585 25.99 18.08 -7.53
N ILE A 586 25.91 16.76 -7.79
CA ILE A 586 24.63 16.11 -8.14
C ILE A 586 23.62 16.20 -7.00
N LEU A 587 24.06 15.96 -5.76
CA LEU A 587 23.20 16.04 -4.59
C LEU A 587 22.67 17.46 -4.39
N GLU A 588 23.53 18.47 -4.54
CA GLU A 588 23.14 19.88 -4.46
C GLU A 588 22.21 20.27 -5.62
N TRP A 589 22.53 19.89 -6.86
CA TRP A 589 21.74 20.18 -8.06
C TRP A 589 20.31 19.66 -7.93
N ARG A 590 20.13 18.42 -7.43
CA ARG A 590 18.79 17.85 -7.21
C ARG A 590 18.00 18.60 -6.15
N GLU A 591 18.66 19.02 -5.08
CA GLU A 591 18.03 19.80 -4.03
C GLU A 591 17.57 21.16 -4.57
N MET A 592 18.46 21.89 -5.25
CA MET A 592 18.15 23.20 -5.83
C MET A 592 17.09 23.13 -6.92
N THR A 593 17.17 22.15 -7.81
CA THR A 593 16.17 21.93 -8.87
C THR A 593 14.81 21.61 -8.27
N LYS A 594 14.75 20.80 -7.20
CA LYS A 594 13.50 20.53 -6.48
C LYS A 594 12.95 21.78 -5.80
N LEU A 595 13.81 22.60 -5.17
CA LEU A 595 13.38 23.87 -4.58
C LEU A 595 12.77 24.79 -5.64
N LEU A 596 13.43 24.89 -6.80
CA LEU A 596 13.00 25.68 -7.94
C LEU A 596 11.67 25.17 -8.50
N SER A 597 11.60 23.90 -8.91
CA SER A 597 10.42 23.35 -9.61
C SER A 597 9.20 23.20 -8.71
N THR A 598 9.39 22.84 -7.43
CA THR A 598 8.27 22.49 -6.53
C THR A 598 7.73 23.69 -5.77
N TYR A 599 8.55 24.71 -5.50
CA TYR A 599 8.12 25.85 -4.70
C TYR A 599 8.24 27.17 -5.45
N VAL A 600 9.38 27.45 -6.08
CA VAL A 600 9.60 28.79 -6.66
C VAL A 600 8.85 28.99 -7.96
N ASP A 601 8.86 28.02 -8.87
CA ASP A 601 8.14 28.11 -10.15
C ASP A 601 6.66 27.68 -10.04
N ALA A 602 6.33 26.79 -9.08
CA ALA A 602 4.99 26.23 -8.96
C ALA A 602 4.02 27.09 -8.12
N LEU A 603 4.51 27.90 -7.17
CA LEU A 603 3.64 28.72 -6.32
C LEU A 603 3.05 29.95 -7.02
N PRO A 604 3.79 30.74 -7.84
CA PRO A 604 3.25 31.94 -8.48
C PRO A 604 2.01 31.70 -9.36
N PRO A 605 1.92 30.63 -10.18
CA PRO A 605 0.71 30.34 -10.96
C PRO A 605 -0.52 29.96 -10.11
N LEU A 606 -0.31 29.60 -8.84
CA LEU A 606 -1.37 29.23 -7.90
C LEU A 606 -1.83 30.41 -7.04
N LEU A 607 -1.22 31.59 -7.22
CA LEU A 607 -1.65 32.81 -6.56
C LEU A 607 -2.99 33.26 -7.18
N ASP A 608 -3.99 33.45 -6.33
CA ASP A 608 -5.25 34.01 -6.78
C ASP A 608 -5.07 35.50 -7.13
N PRO A 609 -5.46 35.93 -8.34
CA PRO A 609 -5.24 37.30 -8.79
C PRO A 609 -6.11 38.34 -8.09
N GLU A 610 -7.23 37.93 -7.48
CA GLU A 610 -8.14 38.85 -6.79
C GLU A 610 -7.76 39.03 -5.33
N THR A 611 -7.45 37.94 -4.63
CA THR A 611 -7.07 37.97 -3.21
C THR A 611 -5.58 38.24 -3.00
N GLY A 612 -4.73 37.94 -4.00
CA GLY A 612 -3.28 37.96 -3.86
C GLY A 612 -2.74 36.89 -2.91
N ARG A 613 -3.46 35.77 -2.76
CA ARG A 613 -3.15 34.70 -1.79
C ARG A 613 -3.19 33.32 -2.43
N ILE A 614 -2.52 32.38 -1.79
CA ILE A 614 -2.59 30.95 -2.11
C ILE A 614 -3.61 30.29 -1.19
N HIS A 615 -4.49 29.50 -1.77
CA HIS A 615 -5.55 28.77 -1.09
C HIS A 615 -5.29 27.26 -1.25
N THR A 616 -4.73 26.62 -0.20
CA THR A 616 -4.51 25.16 -0.19
C THR A 616 -5.78 24.44 0.22
N THR A 617 -5.91 23.16 -0.14
CA THR A 617 -6.95 22.26 0.38
C THR A 617 -6.36 21.38 1.49
N LEU A 618 -6.99 21.36 2.65
CA LEU A 618 -6.64 20.58 3.83
C LEU A 618 -7.60 19.39 3.96
N SER A 619 -7.06 18.17 3.85
CA SER A 619 -7.83 16.93 3.91
C SER A 619 -7.67 16.25 5.27
N GLN A 620 -8.77 15.81 5.88
CA GLN A 620 -8.78 15.00 7.11
C GLN A 620 -8.63 13.49 6.82
N THR A 621 -8.99 13.06 5.61
CA THR A 621 -9.25 11.65 5.27
C THR A 621 -8.09 10.93 4.55
N VAL A 622 -6.91 11.55 4.41
CA VAL A 622 -5.80 10.97 3.61
C VAL A 622 -4.84 10.08 4.41
N ALA A 623 -4.39 10.53 5.59
CA ALA A 623 -3.38 9.81 6.34
C ALA A 623 -4.05 8.90 7.37
N ALA A 624 -3.78 7.59 7.35
CA ALA A 624 -4.31 6.65 8.35
C ALA A 624 -3.93 7.01 9.81
N THR A 625 -2.89 7.83 10.00
CA THR A 625 -2.46 8.34 11.31
C THR A 625 -3.32 9.47 11.89
N GLY A 626 -4.35 9.96 11.18
CA GLY A 626 -5.17 11.10 11.59
C GLY A 626 -4.55 12.48 11.36
N ARG A 627 -3.43 12.56 10.63
CA ARG A 627 -2.78 13.84 10.29
C ARG A 627 -3.46 14.48 9.09
N LEU A 628 -3.63 15.80 9.14
CA LEU A 628 -4.06 16.58 7.99
C LEU A 628 -3.08 16.39 6.82
N SER A 629 -3.60 16.41 5.60
CA SER A 629 -2.82 16.52 4.37
C SER A 629 -3.11 17.85 3.68
N SER A 630 -2.14 18.40 2.96
CA SER A 630 -2.29 19.65 2.19
C SER A 630 -2.06 19.37 0.71
N THR A 631 -2.98 19.81 -0.13
CA THR A 631 -2.93 19.69 -1.59
C THR A 631 -3.20 21.04 -2.26
N ASN A 632 -2.78 21.16 -3.53
CA ASN A 632 -3.05 22.30 -4.40
C ASN A 632 -2.82 23.71 -3.79
N PRO A 633 -1.59 24.05 -3.33
CA PRO A 633 -0.36 23.27 -3.28
C PRO A 633 -0.13 22.60 -1.91
N ASN A 634 0.79 21.64 -1.84
CA ASN A 634 1.19 21.05 -0.56
C ASN A 634 2.12 21.99 0.23
N LEU A 635 1.57 22.66 1.24
CA LEU A 635 2.29 23.60 2.10
C LEU A 635 2.99 22.93 3.30
N GLN A 636 2.74 21.64 3.56
CA GLN A 636 3.36 20.90 4.66
C GLN A 636 4.82 20.54 4.37
N ASN A 637 5.15 20.39 3.08
CA ASN A 637 6.48 19.99 2.65
C ASN A 637 7.46 21.15 2.45
N VAL A 638 7.11 22.40 2.80
CA VAL A 638 8.01 23.56 2.61
C VAL A 638 9.25 23.42 3.50
N PRO A 639 10.47 23.33 2.92
CA PRO A 639 11.70 23.02 3.66
C PRO A 639 12.04 24.03 4.76
N VAL A 640 12.69 23.57 5.84
CA VAL A 640 13.00 24.39 7.05
C VAL A 640 14.48 24.35 7.45
N ARG A 641 15.18 23.27 7.09
CA ARG A 641 16.48 22.94 7.70
C ARG A 641 17.64 23.74 7.11
N ARG A 642 17.63 23.97 5.80
CA ARG A 642 18.68 24.72 5.10
C ARG A 642 18.31 26.18 4.89
N GLU A 643 19.32 27.01 4.64
CA GLU A 643 19.18 28.47 4.48
C GLU A 643 18.26 28.81 3.31
N GLU A 644 18.43 28.14 2.17
CA GLU A 644 17.65 28.32 0.94
C GLU A 644 16.17 27.97 1.16
N GLY A 645 15.90 26.91 1.92
CA GLY A 645 14.53 26.53 2.31
C GLY A 645 13.87 27.55 3.24
N ARG A 646 14.64 28.14 4.16
CA ARG A 646 14.16 29.23 5.03
C ARG A 646 13.86 30.49 4.23
N GLU A 647 14.59 30.73 3.15
CA GLU A 647 14.33 31.87 2.28
C GLU A 647 13.03 31.74 1.50
N ILE A 648 12.67 30.54 1.03
CA ILE A 648 11.35 30.31 0.43
C ILE A 648 10.24 30.66 1.45
N ARG A 649 10.42 30.33 2.73
CA ARG A 649 9.47 30.74 3.78
C ARG A 649 9.36 32.25 3.97
N ARG A 650 10.39 33.03 3.60
CA ARG A 650 10.34 34.51 3.66
C ARG A 650 9.41 35.10 2.60
N ALA A 651 9.12 34.37 1.53
CA ALA A 651 8.15 34.81 0.53
C ALA A 651 6.72 34.78 1.07
N PHE A 652 6.42 33.95 2.06
CA PHE A 652 5.12 33.99 2.73
C PHE A 652 5.08 35.20 3.66
N VAL A 653 4.12 36.08 3.46
CA VAL A 653 4.01 37.36 4.18
C VAL A 653 2.64 37.51 4.82
N PRO A 654 2.51 38.27 5.94
CA PRO A 654 1.21 38.61 6.49
C PRO A 654 0.38 39.33 5.42
N GLY A 655 -0.87 38.88 5.23
CA GLY A 655 -1.78 39.53 4.28
C GLY A 655 -2.25 40.90 4.76
N GLU A 656 -2.96 41.62 3.90
CA GLU A 656 -3.46 42.96 4.21
C GLU A 656 -4.23 42.99 5.54
N GLY A 657 -3.96 44.03 6.35
CA GLY A 657 -4.53 44.18 7.70
C GLY A 657 -3.75 43.51 8.82
N PHE A 658 -2.68 42.77 8.51
CA PHE A 658 -1.83 42.09 9.50
C PHE A 658 -0.35 42.47 9.35
N ASP A 659 0.34 42.63 10.48
CA ASP A 659 1.76 43.02 10.47
C ASP A 659 2.72 41.82 10.61
N ARG A 660 2.31 40.73 11.25
CA ARG A 660 3.20 39.64 11.70
C ARG A 660 2.49 38.30 11.74
N PHE A 661 3.26 37.22 11.57
CA PHE A 661 2.83 35.87 11.91
C PHE A 661 3.12 35.53 13.37
N LEU A 662 2.22 34.77 13.99
CA LEU A 662 2.47 34.07 15.25
C LEU A 662 2.59 32.58 14.95
N VAL A 663 3.73 31.99 15.31
CA VAL A 663 3.98 30.55 15.15
C VAL A 663 4.01 29.90 16.53
N ALA A 664 3.19 28.86 16.70
CA ALA A 664 3.21 28.00 17.88
C ALA A 664 3.45 26.56 17.42
N ASP A 665 4.43 25.90 18.03
CA ASP A 665 4.82 24.52 17.70
C ASP A 665 4.88 23.69 18.98
N TYR A 666 4.44 22.43 18.89
CA TYR A 666 4.52 21.54 20.04
C TYR A 666 5.95 21.03 20.22
N SER A 667 6.56 21.36 21.36
CA SER A 667 7.89 20.87 21.70
C SER A 667 7.87 19.37 22.00
N GLN A 668 8.28 18.55 21.02
CA GLN A 668 8.51 17.11 21.15
C GLN A 668 7.24 16.33 21.56
N ILE A 669 6.08 16.65 20.96
CA ILE A 669 4.81 16.03 21.33
C ILE A 669 4.84 14.50 21.21
N GLU A 670 5.48 13.93 20.19
CA GLU A 670 5.52 12.49 19.98
C GLU A 670 6.21 11.76 21.14
N LEU A 671 7.33 12.30 21.65
CA LEU A 671 8.03 11.71 22.78
C LEU A 671 7.29 11.92 24.11
N ARG A 672 6.53 13.03 24.23
CA ARG A 672 5.67 13.27 25.40
C ARG A 672 4.50 12.30 25.43
N ILE A 673 3.88 12.03 24.28
CA ILE A 673 2.83 11.00 24.14
C ILE A 673 3.42 9.63 24.46
N MET A 674 4.58 9.29 23.90
CA MET A 674 5.26 8.03 24.20
C MET A 674 5.52 7.87 25.71
N ALA A 675 6.10 8.88 26.36
CA ALA A 675 6.34 8.87 27.81
C ALA A 675 5.04 8.73 28.62
N HIS A 676 3.95 9.34 28.15
CA HIS A 676 2.62 9.17 28.75
C HIS A 676 2.04 7.77 28.52
N MET A 677 2.25 7.16 27.36
CA MET A 677 1.70 5.83 27.08
C MET A 677 2.49 4.72 27.78
N CYS A 678 3.83 4.81 27.81
CA CYS A 678 4.67 3.80 28.46
C CYS A 678 4.84 3.99 29.97
N GLN A 679 4.55 5.19 30.49
CA GLN A 679 4.74 5.57 31.90
C GLN A 679 6.17 5.38 32.41
N ASP A 680 7.18 5.50 31.53
CA ASP A 680 8.59 5.39 31.93
C ASP A 680 9.01 6.53 32.86
N GLU A 681 9.51 6.19 34.05
CA GLU A 681 9.89 7.17 35.07
C GLU A 681 11.06 8.05 34.63
N GLY A 682 11.97 7.52 33.79
CA GLY A 682 13.12 8.26 33.27
C GLY A 682 12.71 9.39 32.31
N LEU A 683 11.91 9.06 31.31
CA LEU A 683 11.37 9.99 30.31
C LEU A 683 10.42 11.01 30.96
N LEU A 684 9.51 10.54 31.83
CA LEU A 684 8.65 11.45 32.59
C LEU A 684 9.45 12.38 33.50
N GLY A 685 10.52 11.87 34.12
CA GLY A 685 11.46 12.66 34.91
C GLY A 685 12.13 13.76 34.10
N ALA A 686 12.70 13.42 32.93
CA ALA A 686 13.36 14.36 32.03
C ALA A 686 12.41 15.48 31.56
N PHE A 687 11.18 15.14 31.17
CA PHE A 687 10.20 16.16 30.76
C PHE A 687 9.70 17.03 31.92
N ARG A 688 9.64 16.52 33.15
CA ARG A 688 9.24 17.29 34.34
C ARG A 688 10.35 18.22 34.83
N SER A 689 11.62 17.82 34.73
CA SER A 689 12.75 18.66 35.11
C SER A 689 13.05 19.74 34.07
N GLY A 690 12.56 19.59 32.84
CA GLY A 690 12.84 20.48 31.71
C GLY A 690 14.20 20.22 31.07
N GLU A 691 14.81 19.07 31.37
CA GLU A 691 16.03 18.60 30.73
C GLU A 691 15.79 18.29 29.25
N ASP A 692 16.84 18.41 28.45
CA ASP A 692 16.80 18.01 27.05
C ASP A 692 16.76 16.49 26.95
N VAL A 693 15.60 15.95 26.61
CA VAL A 693 15.36 14.50 26.53
C VAL A 693 16.39 13.78 25.64
N HIS A 694 16.85 14.41 24.54
CA HIS A 694 17.83 13.77 23.67
C HIS A 694 19.23 13.74 24.31
N ALA A 695 19.59 14.79 25.04
CA ALA A 695 20.84 14.81 25.79
C ALA A 695 20.80 13.81 26.96
N THR A 696 19.67 13.70 27.66
CA THR A 696 19.47 12.71 28.73
C THR A 696 19.52 11.29 28.19
N THR A 697 18.89 11.01 27.04
CA THR A 697 19.02 9.70 26.37
C THR A 697 20.46 9.42 25.97
N ALA A 698 21.16 10.39 25.36
CA ALA A 698 22.56 10.21 24.96
C ALA A 698 23.46 9.90 26.17
N ALA A 699 23.29 10.63 27.27
CA ALA A 699 24.03 10.42 28.51
C ALA A 699 23.86 8.98 29.03
N LYS A 700 22.65 8.43 28.98
CA LYS A 700 22.37 7.05 29.40
C LYS A 700 22.91 6.01 28.42
N VAL A 701 22.60 6.15 27.13
CA VAL A 701 22.96 5.18 26.08
C VAL A 701 24.47 5.05 25.92
N PHE A 702 25.20 6.16 26.02
CA PHE A 702 26.65 6.18 25.86
C PHE A 702 27.42 6.14 27.19
N ASP A 703 26.72 6.00 28.33
CA ASP A 703 27.27 6.00 29.69
C ASP A 703 28.20 7.21 29.97
N LEU A 704 27.70 8.41 29.66
CA LEU A 704 28.41 9.68 29.80
C LEU A 704 27.65 10.64 30.74
N PRO A 705 28.35 11.44 31.55
CA PRO A 705 27.75 12.58 32.24
C PRO A 705 27.07 13.54 31.27
N LEU A 706 25.95 14.16 31.68
CA LEU A 706 25.13 15.01 30.80
C LEU A 706 25.88 16.25 30.28
N ASP A 707 26.89 16.73 31.02
CA ASP A 707 27.77 17.83 30.63
C ASP A 707 28.86 17.44 29.60
N GLN A 708 29.00 16.14 29.32
CA GLN A 708 29.91 15.59 28.31
C GLN A 708 29.20 15.17 27.02
N VAL A 709 27.88 15.34 26.94
CA VAL A 709 27.12 15.10 25.72
C VAL A 709 27.29 16.27 24.75
N ASP A 710 27.99 16.03 23.65
CA ASP A 710 28.14 17.01 22.58
C ASP A 710 26.92 17.01 21.62
N GLY A 711 26.91 17.96 20.68
CA GLY A 711 25.82 18.10 19.72
C GLY A 711 25.66 16.88 18.80
N ALA A 712 26.76 16.19 18.47
CA ALA A 712 26.73 15.02 17.60
C ALA A 712 26.08 13.81 18.30
N LEU A 713 26.47 13.54 19.56
CA LEU A 713 25.86 12.49 20.39
C LEU A 713 24.37 12.78 20.65
N ARG A 714 24.02 14.04 20.91
CA ARG A 714 22.63 14.46 21.04
C ARG A 714 21.82 14.21 19.77
N ASP A 715 22.36 14.52 18.60
CA ASP A 715 21.68 14.29 17.31
C ASP A 715 21.54 12.79 16.99
N ARG A 716 22.54 11.96 17.35
CA ARG A 716 22.41 10.49 17.27
C ARG A 716 21.30 9.97 18.18
N ALA A 717 21.27 10.40 19.44
CA ALA A 717 20.21 10.04 20.37
C ALA A 717 18.82 10.51 19.92
N LYS A 718 18.74 11.65 19.22
CA LYS A 718 17.51 12.09 18.58
C LYS A 718 17.05 11.11 17.50
N VAL A 719 17.95 10.66 16.62
CA VAL A 719 17.63 9.66 15.59
C VAL A 719 17.14 8.36 16.22
N ILE A 720 17.75 7.93 17.33
CA ILE A 720 17.35 6.71 18.08
C ILE A 720 15.96 6.88 18.70
N ASN A 721 15.74 7.96 19.47
CA ASN A 721 14.46 8.26 20.14
C ASN A 721 13.28 8.23 19.16
N TYR A 722 13.38 8.98 18.06
CA TYR A 722 12.34 8.98 17.04
C TYR A 722 12.30 7.66 16.27
N GLY A 723 13.46 7.08 15.99
CA GLY A 723 13.55 5.86 15.20
C GLY A 723 12.82 4.68 15.84
N LEU A 724 13.09 4.45 17.12
CA LEU A 724 12.48 3.37 17.89
C LEU A 724 10.98 3.60 18.10
N ALA A 725 10.56 4.85 18.31
CA ALA A 725 9.13 5.20 18.39
C ALA A 725 8.35 4.84 17.10
N TYR A 726 9.02 4.84 15.94
CA TYR A 726 8.46 4.40 14.66
C TYR A 726 8.81 2.95 14.28
N GLY A 727 9.27 2.14 15.25
CA GLY A 727 9.51 0.71 15.05
C GLY A 727 10.77 0.39 14.22
N LEU A 728 11.76 1.29 14.14
CA LEU A 728 13.02 0.96 13.48
C LEU A 728 13.75 -0.18 14.20
N THR A 729 14.18 -1.17 13.42
CA THR A 729 15.01 -2.27 13.91
C THR A 729 16.45 -1.80 14.15
N PRO A 730 17.26 -2.54 14.93
CA PRO A 730 18.68 -2.24 15.11
C PRO A 730 19.43 -2.05 13.78
N PHE A 731 19.10 -2.83 12.75
CA PHE A 731 19.65 -2.64 11.40
C PHE A 731 19.31 -1.28 10.79
N GLY A 732 18.07 -0.82 10.94
CA GLY A 732 17.62 0.48 10.45
C GLY A 732 18.25 1.65 11.22
N VAL A 733 18.46 1.48 12.53
CA VAL A 733 19.24 2.42 13.36
C VAL A 733 20.69 2.49 12.87
N GLY A 734 21.31 1.34 12.62
CA GLY A 734 22.67 1.23 12.08
C GLY A 734 22.85 1.97 10.77
N GLN A 735 21.91 1.79 9.81
CA GLN A 735 21.92 2.52 8.54
C GLN A 735 21.80 4.04 8.71
N LYS A 736 20.89 4.53 9.56
CA LYS A 736 20.69 5.97 9.75
C LYS A 736 21.85 6.65 10.46
N LEU A 737 22.52 5.93 11.36
CA LEU A 737 23.66 6.43 12.11
C LEU A 737 25.00 6.20 11.39
N GLY A 738 25.02 5.38 10.33
CA GLY A 738 26.24 4.99 9.62
C GLY A 738 27.17 4.12 10.45
N ILE A 739 26.62 3.30 11.36
CA ILE A 739 27.38 2.44 12.28
C ILE A 739 27.20 0.95 11.95
N PRO A 740 28.14 0.07 12.37
CA PRO A 740 28.01 -1.37 12.19
C PRO A 740 26.78 -1.96 12.89
N PRO A 741 26.21 -3.07 12.37
CA PRO A 741 25.02 -3.70 12.97
C PRO A 741 25.19 -4.08 14.45
N ASP A 742 26.37 -4.58 14.83
CA ASP A 742 26.63 -5.00 16.22
C ASP A 742 26.58 -3.81 17.19
N GLU A 743 27.17 -2.67 16.80
CA GLU A 743 27.11 -1.42 17.58
C GLU A 743 25.68 -0.87 17.67
N ALA A 744 24.90 -1.01 16.59
CA ALA A 744 23.50 -0.60 16.60
C ALA A 744 22.62 -1.47 17.53
N VAL A 745 22.91 -2.77 17.66
CA VAL A 745 22.24 -3.65 18.63
C VAL A 745 22.57 -3.20 20.06
N GLU A 746 23.85 -2.99 20.38
CA GLU A 746 24.26 -2.52 21.71
C GLU A 746 23.59 -1.20 22.10
N ILE A 747 23.47 -0.27 21.16
CA ILE A 747 22.81 1.03 21.37
C ILE A 747 21.30 0.87 21.63
N VAL A 748 20.62 -0.02 20.90
CA VAL A 748 19.18 -0.28 21.11
C VAL A 748 18.97 -1.01 22.43
N ASP A 749 19.81 -1.97 22.77
CA ASP A 749 19.75 -2.69 24.05
C ASP A 749 20.04 -1.77 25.25
N ALA A 750 20.95 -0.80 25.10
CA ALA A 750 21.21 0.21 26.14
C ALA A 750 20.09 1.26 26.27
N TYR A 751 19.27 1.43 25.23
CA TYR A 751 18.12 2.32 25.24
C TYR A 751 16.90 1.69 25.92
N MET A 752 16.67 0.39 25.69
CA MET A 752 15.60 -0.40 26.31
C MET A 752 15.87 -0.66 27.80
#